data_AF-A0A246PJ74-F1
#
_entry.id   AF-A0A246PJ74-F1
#
_cell.length_a   1.000
_cell.length_b   1.000
_cell.length_c   1.000
_cell.angle_alpha   90.00
_cell.angle_beta   90.00
_cell.angle_gamma   90.00
#
_symmetry.space_group_name_H-M   'P 1'
#
loop_
_entity.id
_entity.type
_entity.pdbx_description
1 polymer ?
#
loop_
_entity_poly.entity_id
_entity_poly.type
_entity_poly.pdbx_seq_one_letter_code
_entity_poly.pdbx_strand_id
1 'polypeptide(L)'
;MKTKHWLMAIGFSFLFVFSFFSNPTYGAAYSPYPSHNVSPGELGGKEQAWESSKKLVYDVYSGVDGKPRWQISNRDYGRGTQPYLEFTGWSALVGYHEHNASNQETYLWAINQRTGKSYIYQAEMTGLDASKDLEYNRQSNTGEVYNACPQGAYNKRNDECNMYYHNVGFVAHIPLNELFPNGTTEDSWNLRIIKKVENRVIWDDLKVPFQFKDLDFSLGKISLDSGLNAGNLVMANDGVARRNYPRQTGWSGGRYYTNGQTYQRVAQNEANTVVWYGVSSPEDSGETRWAGSAYWIFGGQPAKLSYKIGQKTCPDGSIVNLDQTCSIKVDIKHVDAKSNKILREDHHKIKIGSDYSYTPENKGVFKDSQNNPYIAAPLNQQYKGKAPENNLNFTFTYKSSLSDPTRIVEMEGSTEGMTKGDYLWELRRVDPSKPSQIYASSKFEITGKHYSVRNVLNRISANGVFSEQSDKPMALLLDLKNLQNKNIQYDSSYEYTNHYSVNYMCKDQQGSDCFDWVYKDTTAVWSEPYKKVFDLVKHYGENLRLLVDPSFEKMFNVSGAKDLQNITGNGASGEKGGNLIVGKKKAIDMSKDKTKVVFNKNYYEKFKQAATSKAKDDNSLPTQSWIDISPGTMEYEVELPTDSQKSKSFMYQRKNGANSYYYAVDIDKNLRSTYRNQSPYAYTKYALPLQLENMKDKGLVNDTKRSYTLNWTSDYFFVGKQIGFIQPFPYTKYLRDMEQGKGKLPSADEIKNIVNQEVKNNYEQQTGQKFNDTLLHADSNSKEGLYGSRTNLNRYYLPISSDSDLKAKQPYENKILLANMGLNDATLIFGQKFNFERYLVGSVVDDAYVVEQHDPTVEIASYPHQVNVKNNQQSKINAITKDHSAAKLFEFRKTDTLSLYDQLKKVINLGI
;
A
#
# COMPACT_ATOMS: atom_id res chain seq x y z
N MET A 1 44.27 20.51 42.42
CA MET A 1 44.34 21.35 43.64
C MET A 1 43.57 22.63 43.32
N LYS A 2 42.36 22.87 43.85
CA LYS A 2 42.07 23.24 45.25
C LYS A 2 43.07 24.31 45.72
N THR A 3 42.74 25.52 46.16
CA THR A 3 41.49 26.17 46.56
C THR A 3 41.91 27.57 47.07
N LYS A 4 40.98 28.54 47.00
CA LYS A 4 40.66 29.59 48.00
C LYS A 4 41.79 30.58 48.40
N HIS A 5 41.67 31.88 48.11
CA HIS A 5 40.78 32.89 48.73
C HIS A 5 41.04 33.15 50.22
N TRP A 6 40.87 34.44 50.57
CA TRP A 6 40.85 35.12 51.90
C TRP A 6 42.15 35.89 52.19
N LEU A 7 42.18 37.18 52.58
CA LEU A 7 41.15 38.17 52.92
C LEU A 7 41.81 39.58 53.10
N MET A 8 41.03 40.65 52.88
CA MET A 8 41.02 41.97 53.59
C MET A 8 42.32 42.82 53.67
N ALA A 9 42.34 44.15 53.63
CA ALA A 9 41.33 45.17 53.93
C ALA A 9 41.64 46.52 53.25
N ILE A 10 40.64 47.39 53.36
CA ILE A 10 40.37 48.74 52.86
C ILE A 10 41.46 49.79 53.19
N GLY A 11 41.66 50.76 52.29
CA GLY A 11 42.30 52.04 52.60
C GLY A 11 42.41 52.98 51.38
N PHE A 12 41.62 54.05 51.38
CA PHE A 12 41.43 55.04 50.32
C PHE A 12 42.62 56.02 50.17
N SER A 13 42.68 56.69 49.01
CA SER A 13 43.26 58.02 48.71
C SER A 13 44.68 58.20 48.13
N PHE A 14 44.65 58.60 46.85
CA PHE A 14 45.25 59.82 46.26
C PHE A 14 46.69 59.86 45.72
N LEU A 15 46.78 60.57 44.57
CA LEU A 15 47.91 61.31 43.95
C LEU A 15 48.88 60.62 42.96
N PHE A 16 48.49 60.66 41.67
CA PHE A 16 49.09 61.48 40.58
C PHE A 16 50.62 61.68 40.51
N VAL A 17 51.25 61.33 39.37
CA VAL A 17 52.07 62.20 38.45
C VAL A 17 53.27 61.50 37.77
N PHE A 18 53.19 61.44 36.42
CA PHE A 18 54.20 61.65 35.35
C PHE A 18 55.47 60.78 35.26
N SER A 19 56.12 60.57 34.12
CA SER A 19 55.91 60.70 32.65
C SER A 19 57.29 60.49 32.03
N PHE A 20 57.41 59.90 30.84
CA PHE A 20 58.37 60.36 29.82
C PHE A 20 58.00 59.79 28.44
N PHE A 21 57.35 60.60 27.61
CA PHE A 21 57.48 60.57 26.15
C PHE A 21 57.56 62.03 25.68
N SER A 22 58.52 62.28 24.80
CA SER A 22 58.96 63.58 24.27
C SER A 22 57.86 64.29 23.47
N ASN A 23 57.57 65.55 23.84
CA ASN A 23 56.75 66.47 23.05
C ASN A 23 57.58 67.09 21.90
N PRO A 24 57.06 67.14 20.66
CA PRO A 24 57.51 68.14 19.70
C PRO A 24 56.91 69.51 20.06
N THR A 25 57.78 70.50 20.17
CA THR A 25 57.45 71.92 20.30
C THR A 25 56.76 72.43 19.03
N TYR A 26 55.48 72.84 19.12
CA TYR A 26 54.82 73.61 18.06
C TYR A 26 55.17 75.10 18.22
N GLY A 27 55.75 75.68 17.17
CA GLY A 27 56.08 77.10 17.05
C GLY A 27 54.85 78.00 16.91
N ALA A 28 55.08 79.31 16.97
CA ALA A 28 54.07 80.38 16.94
C ALA A 28 53.01 80.18 15.84
N ALA A 29 51.73 80.22 16.24
CA ALA A 29 50.60 80.05 15.32
C ALA A 29 50.43 81.28 14.41
N TYR A 30 50.66 81.08 13.11
CA TYR A 30 50.30 82.01 12.02
C TYR A 30 48.97 81.54 11.39
N SER A 31 48.28 82.42 10.65
CA SER A 31 47.10 82.06 9.85
C SER A 31 47.37 80.76 9.06
N PRO A 32 46.46 79.77 9.03
CA PRO A 32 45.06 79.90 9.41
C PRO A 32 44.68 79.45 10.82
N TYR A 33 45.63 79.00 11.64
CA TYR A 33 45.31 78.43 12.95
C TYR A 33 45.36 79.54 14.01
N PRO A 34 44.27 79.80 14.75
CA PRO A 34 44.27 80.89 15.72
C PRO A 34 45.23 80.60 16.86
N SER A 35 45.96 81.62 17.29
CA SER A 35 46.90 81.54 18.43
C SER A 35 46.20 81.41 19.79
N HIS A 36 44.89 81.62 19.83
CA HIS A 36 44.04 81.58 21.02
C HIS A 36 42.66 80.99 20.68
N ASN A 37 41.92 80.53 21.69
CA ASN A 37 40.56 80.05 21.49
C ASN A 37 39.62 81.22 21.18
N VAL A 38 38.93 81.15 20.05
CA VAL A 38 37.94 82.14 19.62
C VAL A 38 36.55 81.55 19.78
N SER A 39 35.71 82.19 20.60
CA SER A 39 34.29 81.86 20.69
C SER A 39 33.56 82.30 19.43
N PRO A 40 32.54 81.57 18.94
CA PRO A 40 31.74 81.98 17.80
C PRO A 40 31.11 83.38 17.92
N GLY A 41 30.91 83.89 19.14
CA GLY A 41 30.33 85.21 19.37
C GLY A 41 28.82 85.26 19.18
N GLU A 42 28.27 86.47 19.03
CA GLU A 42 26.84 86.70 18.80
C GLU A 42 26.51 86.71 17.30
N LEU A 43 25.31 86.26 16.94
CA LEU A 43 24.79 86.44 15.58
C LEU A 43 24.58 87.93 15.29
N GLY A 44 25.11 88.38 14.16
CA GLY A 44 24.81 89.66 13.53
C GLY A 44 24.61 89.45 12.03
N GLY A 45 24.92 90.46 11.24
CA GLY A 45 24.81 90.36 9.79
C GLY A 45 24.62 91.70 9.08
N LYS A 46 24.50 91.65 7.76
CA LYS A 46 24.31 92.83 6.90
C LYS A 46 22.99 93.55 7.14
N GLU A 47 21.98 92.84 7.65
CA GLU A 47 20.63 93.33 7.94
C GLU A 47 20.55 94.18 9.21
N GLN A 48 21.57 94.16 10.05
CA GLN A 48 21.57 94.93 11.30
C GLN A 48 21.73 96.44 11.03
N ALA A 49 21.26 97.27 11.95
CA ALA A 49 21.43 98.74 11.89
C ALA A 49 22.88 99.16 12.19
N TRP A 50 23.32 100.32 11.69
CA TRP A 50 24.72 100.78 11.82
C TRP A 50 25.14 100.99 13.29
N GLU A 51 24.22 101.49 14.11
CA GLU A 51 24.37 101.76 15.54
C GLU A 51 24.22 100.51 16.43
N SER A 52 24.00 99.33 15.85
CA SER A 52 23.61 98.12 16.60
C SER A 52 24.76 97.41 17.32
N SER A 53 26.02 97.73 17.01
CA SER A 53 27.21 96.90 17.30
C SER A 53 27.23 95.51 16.65
N LYS A 54 26.25 95.19 15.78
CA LYS A 54 26.05 93.85 15.16
C LYS A 54 26.09 93.87 13.63
N LYS A 55 26.26 95.04 13.01
CA LYS A 55 26.32 95.18 11.55
C LYS A 55 27.66 94.71 11.00
N LEU A 56 27.73 93.41 10.74
CA LEU A 56 28.85 92.78 10.05
C LEU A 56 28.65 92.90 8.54
N VAL A 57 29.46 93.73 7.91
CA VAL A 57 29.52 93.83 6.46
C VAL A 57 30.77 93.14 5.97
N TYR A 58 30.63 92.36 4.90
CA TYR A 58 31.75 91.72 4.23
C TYR A 58 31.50 91.56 2.73
N ASP A 59 32.57 91.33 1.99
CA ASP A 59 32.54 90.76 0.64
C ASP A 59 33.64 89.72 0.51
N VAL A 60 33.38 88.70 -0.30
CA VAL A 60 34.43 87.88 -0.91
C VAL A 60 34.60 88.36 -2.34
N TYR A 61 35.84 88.50 -2.79
CA TYR A 61 36.14 88.88 -4.16
C TYR A 61 36.01 87.68 -5.10
N SER A 62 35.33 87.86 -6.22
CA SER A 62 35.24 86.86 -7.30
C SER A 62 36.53 86.76 -8.12
N GLY A 63 37.36 87.81 -8.07
CA GLY A 63 38.58 87.95 -8.84
C GLY A 63 38.38 88.62 -10.20
N VAL A 64 37.44 89.56 -10.26
CA VAL A 64 37.34 90.56 -11.34
C VAL A 64 38.08 91.84 -10.93
N ASP A 65 38.26 92.78 -11.86
CA ASP A 65 38.87 94.09 -11.62
C ASP A 65 40.24 94.05 -10.89
N GLY A 66 41.05 93.01 -11.16
CA GLY A 66 42.39 92.86 -10.60
C GLY A 66 42.46 92.22 -9.20
N LYS A 67 41.34 91.79 -8.62
CA LYS A 67 41.35 91.03 -7.36
C LYS A 67 41.81 89.57 -7.56
N PRO A 68 42.46 88.95 -6.57
CA PRO A 68 42.81 87.53 -6.63
C PRO A 68 41.55 86.66 -6.75
N ARG A 69 41.55 85.75 -7.72
CA ARG A 69 40.54 84.68 -7.80
C ARG A 69 40.75 83.69 -6.67
N TRP A 70 39.67 83.03 -6.25
CA TRP A 70 39.81 81.90 -5.36
C TRP A 70 40.63 80.78 -6.02
N GLN A 71 41.48 80.11 -5.25
CA GLN A 71 42.42 79.12 -5.78
C GLN A 71 42.78 78.08 -4.71
N ILE A 72 43.40 76.98 -5.16
CA ILE A 72 44.04 76.01 -4.27
C ILE A 72 45.54 76.21 -4.34
N SER A 73 46.15 76.52 -3.20
CA SER A 73 47.60 76.74 -3.07
C SER A 73 48.18 75.77 -2.04
N ASN A 74 49.31 75.14 -2.36
CA ASN A 74 50.04 74.34 -1.38
C ASN A 74 50.93 75.25 -0.54
N ARG A 75 50.71 75.27 0.77
CA ARG A 75 51.50 76.07 1.72
C ARG A 75 51.84 75.26 2.96
N ASP A 76 52.86 75.70 3.69
CA ASP A 76 53.20 75.19 5.01
C ASP A 76 53.00 76.29 6.06
N TYR A 77 51.99 76.10 6.91
CA TYR A 77 51.68 76.96 8.05
C TYR A 77 52.00 76.26 9.38
N GLY A 78 53.03 75.40 9.42
CA GLY A 78 53.49 74.71 10.62
C GLY A 78 52.84 73.35 10.86
N ARG A 79 52.09 72.83 9.88
CA ARG A 79 51.52 71.46 9.87
C ARG A 79 51.96 70.65 8.64
N GLY A 80 53.04 71.06 7.98
CA GLY A 80 53.51 70.48 6.73
C GLY A 80 52.85 71.10 5.52
N THR A 81 53.47 70.90 4.35
CA THR A 81 52.94 71.40 3.08
C THR A 81 51.64 70.68 2.73
N GLN A 82 50.53 71.40 2.71
CA GLN A 82 49.21 70.88 2.34
C GLN A 82 48.41 71.88 1.49
N PRO A 83 47.42 71.41 0.73
CA PRO A 83 46.55 72.26 -0.08
C PRO A 83 45.58 73.07 0.79
N TYR A 84 45.58 74.38 0.59
CA TYR A 84 44.65 75.34 1.19
C TYR A 84 43.76 75.95 0.11
N LEU A 85 42.47 76.06 0.39
CA LEU A 85 41.60 76.92 -0.37
C LEU A 85 41.84 78.36 0.08
N GLU A 86 42.23 79.20 -0.89
CA GLU A 86 42.47 80.62 -0.68
C GLU A 86 41.39 81.45 -1.35
N PHE A 87 40.81 82.39 -0.60
CA PHE A 87 40.02 83.47 -1.16
C PHE A 87 40.23 84.76 -0.39
N THR A 88 40.05 85.88 -1.07
CA THR A 88 40.30 87.21 -0.51
C THR A 88 38.99 87.98 -0.38
N GLY A 89 38.93 88.89 0.57
CA GLY A 89 37.76 89.69 0.81
C GLY A 89 38.04 90.84 1.76
N TRP A 90 36.98 91.49 2.24
CA TRP A 90 37.06 92.42 3.36
C TRP A 90 35.88 92.20 4.29
N SER A 91 36.05 92.62 5.55
CA SER A 91 34.96 92.58 6.53
C SER A 91 35.15 93.64 7.59
N ALA A 92 34.07 94.26 8.05
CA ALA A 92 34.08 95.26 9.10
C ALA A 92 32.80 95.16 9.96
N LEU A 93 32.93 95.50 11.24
CA LEU A 93 31.79 95.84 12.09
C LEU A 93 31.48 97.32 11.92
N VAL A 94 30.72 97.65 10.88
CA VAL A 94 30.48 99.04 10.53
C VAL A 94 29.62 99.71 11.59
N GLY A 95 29.96 100.95 11.91
CA GLY A 95 29.36 101.76 12.96
C GLY A 95 29.76 101.38 14.38
N TYR A 96 30.39 100.22 14.63
CA TYR A 96 30.75 99.81 15.99
C TYR A 96 31.91 100.63 16.58
N HIS A 97 33.10 100.62 15.95
CA HIS A 97 34.29 101.39 16.34
C HIS A 97 35.26 101.50 15.15
N GLU A 98 36.26 102.37 15.23
CA GLU A 98 37.31 102.43 14.22
C GLU A 98 38.10 101.12 14.13
N HIS A 99 38.54 100.75 12.93
CA HIS A 99 39.36 99.56 12.71
C HIS A 99 40.78 99.95 12.32
N ASN A 100 41.76 99.24 12.90
CA ASN A 100 43.16 99.32 12.54
C ASN A 100 43.81 97.93 12.62
N ALA A 101 45.08 97.80 12.23
CA ALA A 101 45.78 96.51 12.21
C ALA A 101 45.86 95.79 13.58
N SER A 102 45.70 96.51 14.69
CA SER A 102 45.94 95.99 16.05
C SER A 102 44.67 95.62 16.83
N ASN A 103 43.50 96.10 16.40
CA ASN A 103 42.27 95.96 17.18
C ASN A 103 41.24 95.02 16.56
N GLN A 104 41.56 94.31 15.48
CA GLN A 104 40.55 93.54 14.75
C GLN A 104 41.11 92.31 14.05
N GLU A 105 40.25 91.30 13.94
CA GLU A 105 40.56 89.99 13.36
C GLU A 105 39.34 89.44 12.61
N THR A 106 39.58 88.72 11.53
CA THR A 106 38.54 88.01 10.77
C THR A 106 38.79 86.51 10.82
N TYR A 107 37.74 85.72 11.01
CA TYR A 107 37.80 84.26 11.01
C TYR A 107 36.76 83.65 10.08
N LEU A 108 37.08 82.47 9.55
CA LEU A 108 36.17 81.65 8.76
C LEU A 108 35.82 80.41 9.57
N TRP A 109 34.53 80.19 9.80
CA TRP A 109 34.04 79.07 10.58
C TRP A 109 33.35 78.07 9.66
N ALA A 110 33.97 76.91 9.48
CA ALA A 110 33.48 75.82 8.66
C ALA A 110 32.73 74.78 9.51
N ILE A 111 31.51 74.42 9.12
CA ILE A 111 30.65 73.50 9.85
C ILE A 111 30.14 72.40 8.91
N ASN A 112 30.41 71.15 9.25
CA ASN A 112 29.82 70.00 8.58
C ASN A 112 28.53 69.61 9.31
N GLN A 113 27.38 69.97 8.73
CA GLN A 113 26.07 69.70 9.34
C GLN A 113 25.77 68.20 9.49
N ARG A 114 26.34 67.35 8.63
CA ARG A 114 26.11 65.90 8.65
C ARG A 114 26.87 65.22 9.79
N THR A 115 28.11 65.64 10.05
CA THR A 115 28.97 65.00 11.06
C THR A 115 29.03 65.75 12.38
N GLY A 116 28.54 66.99 12.43
CA GLY A 116 28.62 67.88 13.60
C GLY A 116 30.01 68.47 13.83
N LYS A 117 31.01 68.17 12.98
CA LYS A 117 32.36 68.73 13.10
C LYS A 117 32.37 70.21 12.72
N SER A 118 33.16 71.02 13.42
CA SER A 118 33.34 72.43 13.11
C SER A 118 34.75 72.93 13.39
N TYR A 119 35.27 73.81 12.54
CA TYR A 119 36.60 74.40 12.64
C TYR A 119 36.58 75.90 12.40
N ILE A 120 37.30 76.67 13.23
CA ILE A 120 37.46 78.13 13.08
C ILE A 120 38.89 78.41 12.62
N TYR A 121 39.02 79.10 11.50
CA TYR A 121 40.28 79.46 10.86
C TYR A 121 40.47 80.98 10.91
N GLN A 122 41.61 81.45 11.44
CA GLN A 122 41.98 82.86 11.41
C GLN A 122 42.38 83.25 9.98
N ALA A 123 41.82 84.34 9.46
CA ALA A 123 42.24 84.88 8.18
C ALA A 123 43.48 85.77 8.35
N GLU A 124 44.31 85.83 7.32
CA GLU A 124 45.43 86.77 7.25
C GLU A 124 44.89 88.16 6.91
N MET A 125 45.10 89.13 7.80
CA MET A 125 44.63 90.51 7.61
C MET A 125 45.50 91.24 6.59
N THR A 126 44.88 92.00 5.69
CA THR A 126 45.58 92.78 4.64
C THR A 126 45.42 94.28 4.86
N GLY A 127 46.26 95.09 4.23
CA GLY A 127 46.23 96.55 4.33
C GLY A 127 45.05 97.24 3.63
N LEU A 128 44.00 96.52 3.22
CA LEU A 128 42.86 97.14 2.54
C LEU A 128 42.12 98.10 3.47
N ASP A 129 41.71 99.24 2.92
CA ASP A 129 41.06 100.32 3.64
C ASP A 129 39.68 100.59 3.04
N ALA A 130 38.62 100.44 3.84
CA ALA A 130 37.25 100.69 3.42
C ALA A 130 36.74 102.10 3.78
N SER A 131 37.55 102.93 4.45
CA SER A 131 37.12 104.22 5.02
C SER A 131 36.46 105.13 3.98
N LYS A 132 37.14 105.37 2.85
CA LYS A 132 36.61 106.20 1.76
C LYS A 132 35.51 105.53 0.95
N ASP A 133 35.43 104.21 0.95
CA ASP A 133 34.37 103.49 0.25
C ASP A 133 33.04 103.46 1.03
N LEU A 134 33.10 103.54 2.36
CA LEU A 134 31.95 103.59 3.27
C LEU A 134 31.53 105.01 3.67
N GLU A 135 32.33 106.00 3.30
CA GLU A 135 32.14 107.42 3.61
C GLU A 135 30.80 107.95 3.09
N TYR A 136 29.97 108.41 4.02
CA TYR A 136 28.76 109.17 3.71
C TYR A 136 29.12 110.58 3.21
N ASN A 137 28.41 111.03 2.17
CA ASN A 137 28.61 112.33 1.53
C ASN A 137 30.06 112.61 1.09
N ARG A 138 30.73 111.58 0.53
CA ARG A 138 32.11 111.64 0.03
C ARG A 138 32.38 112.84 -0.87
N GLN A 139 33.37 113.64 -0.48
CA GLN A 139 33.81 114.85 -1.20
C GLN A 139 35.02 114.61 -2.12
N SER A 140 35.84 113.60 -1.82
CA SER A 140 37.09 113.30 -2.55
C SER A 140 37.32 111.80 -2.71
N ASN A 141 38.08 111.40 -3.73
CA ASN A 141 38.45 109.99 -3.92
C ASN A 141 39.58 109.53 -2.99
N THR A 142 40.42 110.44 -2.49
CA THR A 142 41.59 110.16 -1.64
C THR A 142 41.63 111.13 -0.45
N GLY A 143 42.48 110.84 0.55
CA GLY A 143 42.63 111.66 1.76
C GLY A 143 41.76 111.19 2.92
N GLU A 144 41.61 112.05 3.93
CA GLU A 144 40.78 111.77 5.13
C GLU A 144 39.29 111.62 4.79
N VAL A 145 38.54 110.95 5.67
CA VAL A 145 37.08 110.86 5.55
C VAL A 145 36.45 112.20 5.95
N TYR A 146 35.45 112.64 5.18
CA TYR A 146 34.67 113.83 5.47
C TYR A 146 33.88 113.64 6.78
N ASN A 147 33.83 114.65 7.64
CA ASN A 147 33.12 114.60 8.92
C ASN A 147 33.51 113.35 9.76
N ALA A 148 34.81 113.17 9.99
CA ALA A 148 35.34 112.03 10.73
C ALA A 148 34.79 111.95 12.16
N CYS A 149 34.49 110.75 12.64
CA CYS A 149 34.07 110.55 14.01
C CYS A 149 35.19 110.91 15.01
N PRO A 150 34.86 111.47 16.19
CA PRO A 150 35.84 111.64 17.26
C PRO A 150 36.48 110.31 17.67
N GLN A 151 37.73 110.36 18.12
CA GLN A 151 38.44 109.18 18.62
C GLN A 151 37.66 108.53 19.78
N GLY A 152 37.54 107.20 19.77
CA GLY A 152 36.77 106.45 20.78
C GLY A 152 35.24 106.44 20.58
N ALA A 153 34.74 106.89 19.43
CA ALA A 153 33.30 106.89 19.14
C ALA A 153 32.80 105.48 18.81
N TYR A 154 31.75 105.03 19.53
CA TYR A 154 31.10 103.74 19.26
C TYR A 154 29.66 103.89 18.75
N ASN A 155 29.19 102.89 18.01
CA ASN A 155 27.79 102.72 17.58
C ASN A 155 27.23 103.95 16.85
N LYS A 156 27.96 104.46 15.85
CA LYS A 156 27.58 105.63 15.06
C LYS A 156 27.07 105.24 13.67
N ARG A 157 26.02 105.93 13.23
CA ARG A 157 25.60 105.93 11.83
C ARG A 157 26.58 106.75 11.00
N ASN A 158 26.80 106.34 9.76
CA ASN A 158 27.74 107.02 8.88
C ASN A 158 27.26 108.42 8.44
N ASP A 159 25.97 108.71 8.53
CA ASP A 159 25.41 110.05 8.29
C ASP A 159 25.57 111.01 9.48
N GLU A 160 25.87 110.51 10.69
CA GLU A 160 26.27 111.34 11.84
C GLU A 160 27.75 111.75 11.76
N CYS A 161 28.63 110.77 11.56
CA CYS A 161 30.06 110.96 11.32
C CYS A 161 30.64 109.70 10.65
N ASN A 162 31.76 109.84 9.94
CA ASN A 162 32.40 108.73 9.25
C ASN A 162 33.53 108.11 10.10
N MET A 163 33.47 106.79 10.33
CA MET A 163 34.53 106.04 11.00
C MET A 163 35.63 105.59 10.03
N TYR A 164 36.83 105.38 10.55
CA TYR A 164 37.94 104.76 9.83
C TYR A 164 37.88 103.24 9.89
N TYR A 165 38.09 102.60 8.74
CA TYR A 165 38.06 101.16 8.54
C TYR A 165 39.35 100.67 7.87
N HIS A 166 40.48 100.81 8.57
CA HIS A 166 41.78 100.39 8.09
C HIS A 166 42.02 98.88 8.33
N ASN A 167 42.83 98.28 7.46
CA ASN A 167 43.25 96.88 7.51
C ASN A 167 42.10 95.86 7.46
N VAL A 168 40.94 96.21 6.91
CA VAL A 168 39.73 95.38 6.94
C VAL A 168 39.70 94.25 5.93
N GLY A 169 40.70 94.20 5.04
CA GLY A 169 40.85 93.12 4.08
C GLY A 169 41.36 91.83 4.72
N PHE A 170 41.03 90.69 4.13
CA PHE A 170 41.49 89.39 4.62
C PHE A 170 41.83 88.42 3.47
N VAL A 171 42.72 87.47 3.74
CA VAL A 171 42.95 86.26 2.95
C VAL A 171 42.58 85.06 3.82
N ALA A 172 41.56 84.33 3.43
CA ALA A 172 41.18 83.08 4.07
C ALA A 172 42.09 81.96 3.56
N HIS A 173 42.64 81.15 4.46
CA HIS A 173 43.41 79.95 4.11
C HIS A 173 42.73 78.73 4.73
N ILE A 174 41.89 78.00 3.98
CA ILE A 174 41.13 76.87 4.53
C ILE A 174 41.82 75.54 4.18
N PRO A 175 42.34 74.77 5.15
CA PRO A 175 43.05 73.51 4.88
C PRO A 175 42.11 72.45 4.29
N LEU A 176 42.33 72.08 3.03
CA LEU A 176 41.43 71.16 2.33
C LEU A 176 41.57 69.72 2.83
N ASN A 177 42.77 69.28 3.21
CA ASN A 177 42.96 67.93 3.76
C ASN A 177 42.30 67.74 5.12
N GLU A 178 42.07 68.81 5.89
CA GLU A 178 41.37 68.78 7.18
C GLU A 178 39.85 68.64 6.99
N LEU A 179 39.31 69.27 5.94
CA LEU A 179 37.89 69.20 5.60
C LEU A 179 37.55 67.98 4.73
N PHE A 180 38.47 67.55 3.86
CA PHE A 180 38.32 66.47 2.89
C PHE A 180 39.58 65.57 2.90
N PRO A 181 39.74 64.70 3.91
CA PRO A 181 40.92 63.84 4.03
C PRO A 181 41.17 63.03 2.75
N ASN A 182 42.36 63.19 2.17
CA ASN A 182 42.84 62.51 0.95
C ASN A 182 42.04 62.79 -0.35
N GLY A 183 40.98 63.60 -0.31
CA GLY A 183 40.09 63.80 -1.46
C GLY A 183 39.47 62.48 -1.96
N THR A 184 39.15 61.56 -1.05
CA THR A 184 38.59 60.24 -1.40
C THR A 184 37.12 60.10 -1.00
N THR A 185 36.50 61.13 -0.43
CA THR A 185 35.13 61.05 0.06
C THR A 185 34.41 62.35 -0.19
N GLU A 186 33.28 62.28 -0.89
CA GLU A 186 32.41 63.43 -1.08
C GLU A 186 31.88 63.90 0.27
N ASP A 187 32.07 65.18 0.58
CA ASP A 187 31.57 65.79 1.80
C ASP A 187 31.29 67.27 1.56
N SER A 188 30.74 67.95 2.56
CA SER A 188 30.43 69.38 2.44
C SER A 188 30.38 70.14 3.76
N TRP A 189 30.75 71.42 3.70
CA TRP A 189 30.94 72.31 4.85
C TRP A 189 30.28 73.67 4.59
N ASN A 190 29.40 74.10 5.48
CA ASN A 190 28.83 75.44 5.43
C ASN A 190 29.82 76.42 6.07
N LEU A 191 30.02 77.57 5.43
CA LEU A 191 30.93 78.60 5.88
C LEU A 191 30.19 79.75 6.56
N ARG A 192 30.79 80.24 7.63
CA ARG A 192 30.41 81.45 8.36
C ARG A 192 31.61 82.37 8.43
N ILE A 193 31.35 83.68 8.57
CA ILE A 193 32.38 84.68 8.79
C ILE A 193 32.21 85.27 10.18
N ILE A 194 33.31 85.37 10.91
CA ILE A 194 33.37 85.98 12.24
C ILE A 194 34.25 87.21 12.13
N LYS A 195 33.78 88.32 12.69
CA LYS A 195 34.56 89.54 12.86
C LYS A 195 34.69 89.86 14.34
N LYS A 196 35.93 90.02 14.77
CA LYS A 196 36.29 90.52 16.09
C LYS A 196 36.85 91.92 15.97
N VAL A 197 36.30 92.85 16.74
CA VAL A 197 36.86 94.19 16.93
C VAL A 197 36.93 94.40 18.44
N GLU A 198 38.14 94.52 18.97
CA GLU A 198 38.42 94.53 20.39
C GLU A 198 37.80 93.30 21.08
N ASN A 199 36.86 93.50 21.98
CA ASN A 199 36.15 92.44 22.70
C ASN A 199 34.84 92.02 22.02
N ARG A 200 34.42 92.68 20.93
CA ARG A 200 33.17 92.40 20.24
C ARG A 200 33.38 91.35 19.15
N VAL A 201 32.77 90.18 19.32
CA VAL A 201 32.84 89.07 18.37
C VAL A 201 31.46 88.82 17.79
N ILE A 202 31.31 89.04 16.49
CA ILE A 202 30.06 88.87 15.75
C ILE A 202 30.29 87.89 14.61
N TRP A 203 29.30 87.03 14.36
CA TRP A 203 29.32 86.13 13.22
C TRP A 203 28.09 86.31 12.34
N ASP A 204 28.24 85.97 11.06
CA ASP A 204 27.16 85.85 10.07
C ASP A 204 27.40 84.60 9.21
N ASP A 205 26.34 84.06 8.63
CA ASP A 205 26.46 83.04 7.59
C ASP A 205 27.12 83.68 6.36
N LEU A 206 28.24 83.10 5.91
CA LEU A 206 28.97 83.65 4.77
C LEU A 206 28.11 83.43 3.53
N LYS A 207 27.73 84.50 2.84
CA LYS A 207 27.00 84.44 1.57
C LYS A 207 27.82 85.13 0.49
N VAL A 208 27.82 84.54 -0.70
CA VAL A 208 28.49 85.11 -1.88
C VAL A 208 27.46 85.29 -2.99
N PRO A 209 27.30 86.50 -3.55
CA PRO A 209 26.21 86.77 -4.49
C PRO A 209 26.51 86.35 -5.94
N PHE A 210 27.43 85.41 -6.12
CA PHE A 210 27.91 84.90 -7.40
C PHE A 210 28.45 83.46 -7.23
N GLN A 211 28.64 82.78 -8.36
CA GLN A 211 29.16 81.41 -8.39
C GLN A 211 30.63 81.39 -8.75
N PHE A 212 31.40 80.63 -7.97
CA PHE A 212 32.79 80.34 -8.30
C PHE A 212 32.91 79.21 -9.32
N LYS A 213 33.98 79.22 -10.13
CA LYS A 213 34.34 78.05 -10.95
C LYS A 213 34.99 76.99 -10.09
N ASP A 214 34.50 75.76 -10.19
CA ASP A 214 35.06 74.59 -9.50
C ASP A 214 36.58 74.45 -9.71
N LEU A 215 37.29 74.05 -8.65
CA LEU A 215 38.73 73.86 -8.64
C LEU A 215 39.08 72.37 -8.54
N ASP A 216 40.04 71.89 -9.33
CA ASP A 216 40.47 70.49 -9.26
C ASP A 216 41.24 70.22 -7.96
N PHE A 217 40.91 69.11 -7.28
CA PHE A 217 41.50 68.70 -6.01
C PHE A 217 41.53 67.17 -5.91
N SER A 218 42.71 66.57 -5.73
CA SER A 218 42.87 65.11 -5.70
C SER A 218 42.20 64.43 -6.92
N LEU A 219 41.29 63.48 -6.72
CA LEU A 219 40.56 62.74 -7.75
C LEU A 219 39.27 63.43 -8.22
N GLY A 220 39.06 64.69 -7.85
CA GLY A 220 37.77 65.35 -7.96
C GLY A 220 37.84 66.86 -8.05
N LYS A 221 36.73 67.53 -7.70
CA LYS A 221 36.60 68.99 -7.73
C LYS A 221 36.01 69.55 -6.44
N ILE A 222 36.47 70.74 -6.08
CA ILE A 222 35.98 71.57 -4.96
C ILE A 222 35.12 72.70 -5.52
N SER A 223 33.93 72.89 -4.94
CA SER A 223 33.00 73.97 -5.28
C SER A 223 32.61 74.79 -4.06
N LEU A 224 32.38 76.10 -4.23
CA LEU A 224 31.87 77.01 -3.21
C LEU A 224 30.69 77.80 -3.81
N ASP A 225 29.50 77.60 -3.25
CA ASP A 225 28.27 78.20 -3.77
C ASP A 225 27.29 78.52 -2.65
N SER A 226 26.55 79.63 -2.78
CA SER A 226 25.45 80.02 -1.87
C SER A 226 24.08 79.54 -2.36
N GLY A 227 24.06 78.64 -3.35
CA GLY A 227 22.85 78.00 -3.85
C GLY A 227 22.00 78.90 -4.74
N LEU A 228 20.75 78.46 -4.93
CA LEU A 228 19.77 79.16 -5.76
C LEU A 228 19.51 80.57 -5.21
N ASN A 229 19.36 81.54 -6.13
CA ASN A 229 19.07 82.95 -5.84
C ASN A 229 20.20 83.76 -5.17
N ALA A 230 21.45 83.29 -5.17
CA ALA A 230 22.60 84.04 -4.65
C ALA A 230 22.74 85.46 -5.25
N GLY A 231 22.35 85.65 -6.52
CA GLY A 231 22.37 86.96 -7.19
C GLY A 231 21.30 87.97 -6.73
N ASN A 232 20.40 87.60 -5.83
CA ASN A 232 19.37 88.51 -5.30
C ASN A 232 19.95 89.34 -4.15
N LEU A 233 19.88 90.67 -4.26
CA LEU A 233 20.36 91.62 -3.27
C LEU A 233 19.18 92.40 -2.69
N VAL A 234 19.05 92.45 -1.37
CA VAL A 234 17.99 93.20 -0.69
C VAL A 234 18.56 94.51 -0.17
N MET A 235 17.94 95.65 -0.49
CA MET A 235 18.39 96.94 0.01
C MET A 235 18.12 97.05 1.52
N ALA A 236 19.16 97.34 2.30
CA ALA A 236 19.11 97.32 3.77
C ALA A 236 18.81 98.69 4.40
N ASN A 237 18.91 99.77 3.62
CA ASN A 237 18.89 101.13 4.13
C ASN A 237 18.08 102.04 3.22
N ASP A 238 17.34 102.97 3.82
CA ASP A 238 16.73 104.10 3.11
C ASP A 238 17.78 105.13 2.69
N GLY A 239 17.47 105.93 1.67
CA GLY A 239 18.34 107.03 1.23
C GLY A 239 19.61 106.60 0.46
N VAL A 240 19.73 105.34 0.09
CA VAL A 240 20.86 104.85 -0.72
C VAL A 240 20.64 105.22 -2.19
N ALA A 241 21.50 106.07 -2.73
CA ALA A 241 21.36 106.60 -4.07
C ALA A 241 21.54 105.53 -5.18
N ARG A 242 20.65 105.54 -6.18
CA ARG A 242 20.81 104.75 -7.41
C ARG A 242 21.86 105.39 -8.32
N ARG A 243 23.12 104.94 -8.25
CA ARG A 243 24.24 105.53 -9.02
C ARG A 243 24.32 104.95 -10.43
N ASN A 244 24.77 105.75 -11.40
CA ASN A 244 24.94 105.32 -12.80
C ASN A 244 26.19 104.46 -13.00
N TYR A 245 27.23 104.69 -12.21
CA TYR A 245 28.47 103.90 -12.20
C TYR A 245 29.01 103.78 -10.75
N PRO A 246 29.86 102.78 -10.46
CA PRO A 246 30.41 102.58 -9.13
C PRO A 246 31.06 103.85 -8.56
N ARG A 247 30.77 104.18 -7.29
CA ARG A 247 31.40 105.31 -6.56
C ARG A 247 31.22 106.69 -7.20
N GLN A 248 30.16 106.89 -7.97
CA GLN A 248 29.81 108.21 -8.50
C GLN A 248 29.66 109.25 -7.36
N THR A 249 30.43 110.34 -7.44
CA THR A 249 30.38 111.48 -6.51
C THR A 249 29.26 112.47 -6.89
N GLY A 250 28.85 113.33 -5.95
CA GLY A 250 27.86 114.39 -6.18
C GLY A 250 26.38 113.95 -6.02
N TRP A 251 25.45 114.84 -6.37
CA TRP A 251 24.00 114.64 -6.23
C TRP A 251 23.49 113.58 -7.21
N SER A 252 22.70 112.61 -6.72
CA SER A 252 22.15 111.51 -7.52
C SER A 252 20.85 111.85 -8.26
N GLY A 253 20.41 113.11 -8.24
CA GLY A 253 19.13 113.52 -8.82
C GLY A 253 17.91 113.08 -8.01
N GLY A 254 18.07 112.81 -6.70
CA GLY A 254 16.98 112.39 -5.81
C GLY A 254 16.51 110.94 -5.99
N ARG A 255 17.25 110.11 -6.74
CA ARG A 255 16.91 108.70 -6.99
C ARG A 255 17.50 107.80 -5.92
N TYR A 256 16.65 107.11 -5.17
CA TYR A 256 17.04 106.22 -4.09
C TYR A 256 16.46 104.83 -4.28
N TYR A 257 17.20 103.80 -3.86
CA TYR A 257 16.66 102.44 -3.77
C TYR A 257 15.56 102.36 -2.72
N THR A 258 14.61 101.46 -2.93
CA THR A 258 13.54 101.17 -1.98
C THR A 258 14.06 100.20 -0.92
N ASN A 259 14.03 100.59 0.35
CA ASN A 259 14.43 99.72 1.46
C ASN A 259 13.56 98.45 1.52
N GLY A 260 14.18 97.30 1.79
CA GLY A 260 13.55 95.97 1.81
C GLY A 260 13.26 95.37 0.44
N GLN A 261 13.40 96.11 -0.66
CA GLN A 261 13.16 95.58 -2.00
C GLN A 261 14.33 94.71 -2.47
N THR A 262 13.99 93.60 -3.14
CA THR A 262 14.95 92.68 -3.75
C THR A 262 15.27 93.09 -5.18
N TYR A 263 16.55 93.14 -5.51
CA TYR A 263 17.07 93.48 -6.83
C TYR A 263 18.00 92.38 -7.34
N GLN A 264 17.95 92.10 -8.65
CA GLN A 264 18.83 91.13 -9.28
C GLN A 264 20.18 91.78 -9.60
N ARG A 265 21.27 91.23 -9.06
CA ARG A 265 22.63 91.57 -9.45
C ARG A 265 22.86 91.18 -10.90
N VAL A 266 23.34 92.15 -11.70
CA VAL A 266 23.70 91.97 -13.12
C VAL A 266 25.17 92.33 -13.38
N ALA A 267 25.77 93.14 -12.52
CA ALA A 267 27.17 93.53 -12.60
C ALA A 267 27.79 93.66 -11.20
N GLN A 268 29.11 93.69 -11.13
CA GLN A 268 29.84 93.96 -9.90
C GLN A 268 31.15 94.67 -10.23
N ASN A 269 31.65 95.45 -9.29
CA ASN A 269 32.90 96.16 -9.40
C ASN A 269 33.73 95.99 -8.13
N GLU A 270 34.90 95.38 -8.28
CA GLU A 270 35.78 94.99 -7.18
C GLU A 270 37.07 95.84 -7.13
N ALA A 271 37.15 96.94 -7.89
CA ALA A 271 38.38 97.71 -8.04
C ALA A 271 38.97 98.28 -6.73
N ASN A 272 38.14 98.61 -5.72
CA ASN A 272 38.59 99.11 -4.41
C ASN A 272 38.34 98.07 -3.29
N THR A 273 38.17 98.52 -2.04
CA THR A 273 37.97 97.62 -0.90
C THR A 273 36.54 97.13 -0.85
N VAL A 274 35.56 98.03 -0.82
CA VAL A 274 34.14 97.66 -0.80
C VAL A 274 33.67 97.32 -2.20
N VAL A 275 33.00 96.18 -2.38
CA VAL A 275 32.43 95.80 -3.67
C VAL A 275 31.21 96.64 -3.96
N TRP A 276 31.11 97.14 -5.18
CA TRP A 276 29.88 97.81 -5.65
C TRP A 276 29.12 96.85 -6.54
N TYR A 277 27.86 96.61 -6.23
CA TYR A 277 27.01 95.74 -7.02
C TYR A 277 26.10 96.58 -7.92
N GLY A 278 26.11 96.23 -9.20
CA GLY A 278 25.21 96.75 -10.20
C GLY A 278 23.99 95.85 -10.27
N VAL A 279 22.82 96.43 -10.03
CA VAL A 279 21.53 95.72 -10.06
C VAL A 279 20.65 96.27 -11.16
N SER A 280 19.79 95.43 -11.73
CA SER A 280 18.74 95.89 -12.64
C SER A 280 17.67 96.64 -11.84
N SER A 281 17.53 97.94 -12.10
CA SER A 281 16.60 98.82 -11.40
C SER A 281 15.25 98.86 -12.13
N PRO A 282 14.18 98.22 -11.62
CA PRO A 282 12.85 98.32 -12.23
C PRO A 282 12.34 99.77 -12.29
N GLU A 283 12.74 100.62 -11.34
CA GLU A 283 12.39 102.04 -11.29
C GLU A 283 13.10 102.87 -12.38
N ASP A 284 14.17 102.34 -12.97
CA ASP A 284 14.89 102.94 -14.09
C ASP A 284 14.78 102.06 -15.36
N SER A 285 13.64 101.41 -15.58
CA SER A 285 13.36 100.60 -16.79
C SER A 285 14.37 99.46 -17.04
N GLY A 286 14.90 98.88 -15.96
CA GLY A 286 15.84 97.75 -16.02
C GLY A 286 17.31 98.14 -16.15
N GLU A 287 17.62 99.45 -16.23
CA GLU A 287 18.98 99.97 -16.29
C GLU A 287 19.82 99.52 -15.09
N THR A 288 21.14 99.34 -15.32
CA THR A 288 22.06 98.98 -14.24
C THR A 288 22.30 100.20 -13.35
N ARG A 289 21.99 100.05 -12.06
CA ARG A 289 22.27 101.04 -11.03
C ARG A 289 23.14 100.43 -9.95
N TRP A 290 23.98 101.26 -9.34
CA TRP A 290 25.06 100.80 -8.47
C TRP A 290 24.91 101.31 -7.03
N ALA A 291 25.21 100.44 -6.07
CA ALA A 291 25.44 100.78 -4.66
C ALA A 291 26.50 99.86 -4.04
N GLY A 292 27.16 100.36 -2.98
CA GLY A 292 28.14 99.60 -2.22
C GLY A 292 27.51 98.43 -1.45
N SER A 293 28.25 97.34 -1.30
CA SER A 293 27.84 96.10 -0.63
C SER A 293 27.44 96.26 0.84
N ALA A 294 27.85 97.35 1.49
CA ALA A 294 27.45 97.68 2.86
C ALA A 294 25.96 97.94 3.02
N TYR A 295 25.27 98.31 1.93
CA TYR A 295 23.85 98.57 1.91
C TYR A 295 23.03 97.41 1.36
N TRP A 296 23.68 96.33 0.92
CA TRP A 296 23.03 95.15 0.36
C TRP A 296 23.07 93.99 1.36
N ILE A 297 21.91 93.38 1.62
CA ILE A 297 21.80 92.05 2.23
C ILE A 297 21.86 91.02 1.11
N PHE A 298 22.72 90.01 1.27
CA PHE A 298 22.87 88.98 0.26
C PHE A 298 21.82 87.89 0.42
N GLY A 299 21.19 87.53 -0.70
CA GLY A 299 20.31 86.37 -0.83
C GLY A 299 21.09 85.06 -0.86
N GLY A 300 20.36 83.96 -1.08
CA GLY A 300 20.91 82.61 -1.07
C GLY A 300 21.05 81.98 0.32
N GLN A 301 21.49 80.73 0.32
CA GLN A 301 21.81 79.93 1.49
C GLN A 301 23.25 80.20 1.96
N PRO A 302 23.63 79.81 3.19
CA PRO A 302 25.03 79.86 3.63
C PRO A 302 25.95 79.17 2.61
N ALA A 303 27.08 79.80 2.30
CA ALA A 303 28.03 79.34 1.31
C ALA A 303 28.55 77.96 1.70
N LYS A 304 28.41 77.00 0.78
CA LYS A 304 28.71 75.59 1.01
C LYS A 304 29.93 75.16 0.20
N LEU A 305 31.01 74.83 0.90
CA LEU A 305 32.22 74.25 0.34
C LEU A 305 32.03 72.72 0.19
N SER A 306 32.04 72.20 -1.03
CA SER A 306 31.77 70.78 -1.31
C SER A 306 32.87 70.13 -2.14
N TYR A 307 33.12 68.84 -1.92
CA TYR A 307 34.02 68.02 -2.73
C TYR A 307 33.24 66.91 -3.47
N LYS A 308 33.54 66.69 -4.75
CA LYS A 308 32.97 65.61 -5.58
C LYS A 308 34.04 64.83 -6.35
N ILE A 309 33.93 63.51 -6.42
CA ILE A 309 34.94 62.63 -7.07
C ILE A 309 34.64 62.50 -8.58
N GLY A 310 35.68 62.40 -9.42
CA GLY A 310 35.57 62.18 -10.87
C GLY A 310 35.16 60.74 -11.25
N GLN A 311 34.64 60.55 -12.47
CA GLN A 311 34.04 59.29 -12.93
C GLN A 311 34.72 58.71 -14.19
N LYS A 312 34.67 57.37 -14.38
CA LYS A 312 35.13 56.61 -15.56
C LYS A 312 34.09 55.56 -16.02
N THR A 313 34.10 55.20 -17.30
CA THR A 313 33.18 54.19 -17.88
C THR A 313 33.83 52.81 -17.93
N CYS A 314 33.12 51.78 -17.46
CA CYS A 314 33.54 50.38 -17.38
C CYS A 314 33.04 49.53 -18.57
N PRO A 315 33.63 48.33 -18.82
CA PRO A 315 33.26 47.46 -19.95
C PRO A 315 31.81 47.00 -19.97
N ASP A 316 31.14 46.93 -18.82
CA ASP A 316 29.71 46.62 -18.69
C ASP A 316 28.78 47.80 -19.07
N GLY A 317 29.37 48.94 -19.46
CA GLY A 317 28.68 50.19 -19.78
C GLY A 317 28.34 51.05 -18.55
N SER A 318 28.71 50.63 -17.33
CA SER A 318 28.47 51.42 -16.13
C SER A 318 29.52 52.52 -15.93
N ILE A 319 29.12 53.64 -15.33
CA ILE A 319 30.02 54.73 -14.96
C ILE A 319 30.29 54.61 -13.46
N VAL A 320 31.55 54.47 -13.06
CA VAL A 320 31.99 54.33 -11.67
C VAL A 320 32.99 55.43 -11.31
N ASN A 321 33.19 55.71 -10.02
CA ASN A 321 34.18 56.70 -9.61
C ASN A 321 35.61 56.24 -9.95
N LEU A 322 36.52 57.18 -10.19
CA LEU A 322 37.90 56.89 -10.63
C LEU A 322 38.65 55.92 -9.71
N ASP A 323 38.37 55.96 -8.41
CA ASP A 323 38.92 55.11 -7.35
C ASP A 323 38.28 53.72 -7.25
N GLN A 324 37.22 53.45 -8.02
CA GLN A 324 36.50 52.17 -8.00
C GLN A 324 36.96 51.23 -9.13
N THR A 325 37.14 49.95 -8.84
CA THR A 325 37.45 48.88 -9.82
C THR A 325 36.22 48.53 -10.68
N CYS A 326 36.44 48.36 -11.98
CA CYS A 326 35.38 48.03 -12.93
C CYS A 326 34.77 46.65 -12.72
N SER A 327 33.48 46.54 -13.04
CA SER A 327 32.74 45.29 -13.03
C SER A 327 32.45 44.81 -14.45
N ILE A 328 32.42 43.51 -14.64
CA ILE A 328 31.91 42.83 -15.83
C ILE A 328 30.52 42.27 -15.55
N LYS A 329 29.71 42.10 -16.61
CA LYS A 329 28.42 41.39 -16.51
C LYS A 329 28.67 39.89 -16.50
N VAL A 330 27.97 39.20 -15.62
CA VAL A 330 27.81 37.76 -15.64
C VAL A 330 26.33 37.47 -15.80
N ASP A 331 25.95 36.96 -16.97
CA ASP A 331 24.59 36.52 -17.22
C ASP A 331 24.50 35.03 -16.95
N ILE A 332 23.67 34.65 -15.99
CA ILE A 332 23.45 33.26 -15.60
C ILE A 332 22.04 32.86 -16.02
N LYS A 333 21.95 31.90 -16.93
CA LYS A 333 20.66 31.32 -17.33
C LYS A 333 20.39 30.07 -16.53
N HIS A 334 19.27 30.05 -15.84
CA HIS A 334 18.72 28.86 -15.23
C HIS A 334 17.73 28.28 -16.23
N VAL A 335 18.05 27.12 -16.80
CA VAL A 335 17.26 26.52 -17.89
C VAL A 335 16.75 25.14 -17.53
N ASP A 336 15.58 24.81 -18.02
CA ASP A 336 15.08 23.44 -18.06
C ASP A 336 15.91 22.61 -19.05
N ALA A 337 16.54 21.55 -18.57
CA ALA A 337 17.48 20.74 -19.36
C ALA A 337 16.84 19.98 -20.53
N LYS A 338 15.51 19.82 -20.55
CA LYS A 338 14.78 19.05 -21.57
C LYS A 338 14.18 19.94 -22.64
N SER A 339 13.59 21.07 -22.24
CA SER A 339 12.87 22.00 -23.12
C SER A 339 13.69 23.21 -23.53
N ASN A 340 14.85 23.44 -22.91
CA ASN A 340 15.64 24.68 -22.99
C ASN A 340 14.85 25.94 -22.61
N LYS A 341 13.70 25.78 -21.92
CA LYS A 341 12.93 26.90 -21.40
C LYS A 341 13.74 27.60 -20.32
N ILE A 342 13.90 28.91 -20.44
CA ILE A 342 14.51 29.76 -19.42
C ILE A 342 13.56 29.80 -18.22
N LEU A 343 14.03 29.29 -17.09
CA LEU A 343 13.32 29.31 -15.81
C LEU A 343 13.52 30.65 -15.11
N ARG A 344 14.75 31.18 -15.18
CA ARG A 344 15.14 32.51 -14.68
C ARG A 344 16.46 32.93 -15.32
N GLU A 345 16.65 34.22 -15.54
CA GLU A 345 17.96 34.79 -15.86
C GLU A 345 18.39 35.67 -14.70
N ASP A 346 19.59 35.41 -14.20
CA ASP A 346 20.21 36.19 -13.15
C ASP A 346 21.35 37.00 -13.77
N HIS A 347 21.29 38.31 -13.57
CA HIS A 347 22.29 39.24 -14.04
C HIS A 347 23.13 39.69 -12.85
N HIS A 348 24.36 39.22 -12.79
CA HIS A 348 25.32 39.62 -11.77
C HIS A 348 26.35 40.58 -12.35
N LYS A 349 26.89 41.41 -11.47
CA LYS A 349 28.07 42.22 -11.76
C LYS A 349 29.16 41.83 -10.78
N ILE A 350 30.32 41.45 -11.31
CA ILE A 350 31.48 41.11 -10.49
C ILE A 350 32.67 41.95 -10.91
N LYS A 351 33.52 42.29 -9.95
CA LYS A 351 34.72 43.09 -10.19
C LYS A 351 35.77 42.24 -10.91
N ILE A 352 36.40 42.83 -11.92
CA ILE A 352 37.51 42.20 -12.65
C ILE A 352 38.58 41.73 -11.66
N GLY A 353 39.10 40.51 -11.85
CA GLY A 353 40.09 39.87 -10.98
C GLY A 353 39.53 39.18 -9.73
N SER A 354 38.26 39.39 -9.39
CA SER A 354 37.62 38.70 -8.25
C SER A 354 37.39 37.23 -8.58
N ASP A 355 37.59 36.37 -7.58
CA ASP A 355 37.10 35.00 -7.66
C ASP A 355 35.57 35.02 -7.68
N TYR A 356 34.97 34.35 -8.66
CA TYR A 356 33.55 34.04 -8.64
C TYR A 356 33.36 32.53 -8.45
N SER A 357 32.26 32.19 -7.80
CA SER A 357 31.78 30.83 -7.69
C SER A 357 30.26 30.89 -7.68
N TYR A 358 29.66 30.61 -8.82
CA TYR A 358 28.23 30.43 -8.91
C TYR A 358 27.91 28.96 -8.77
N THR A 359 26.88 28.68 -7.99
CA THR A 359 26.27 27.37 -7.86
C THR A 359 24.82 27.49 -8.26
N PRO A 360 24.21 26.40 -8.75
CA PRO A 360 22.80 26.41 -9.04
C PRO A 360 21.97 26.58 -7.77
N GLU A 361 20.81 27.18 -7.93
CA GLU A 361 19.76 27.26 -6.92
C GLU A 361 19.39 25.95 -6.25
N ASN A 362 18.98 26.08 -4.99
CA ASN A 362 18.49 24.98 -4.17
C ASN A 362 17.18 24.42 -4.72
N LYS A 363 16.91 23.15 -4.39
CA LYS A 363 15.68 22.46 -4.77
C LYS A 363 14.43 23.27 -4.39
N GLY A 364 13.52 23.44 -5.34
CA GLY A 364 12.22 24.07 -5.12
C GLY A 364 12.15 25.59 -5.33
N VAL A 365 13.28 26.23 -5.66
CA VAL A 365 13.32 27.64 -6.09
C VAL A 365 12.63 27.82 -7.43
N PHE A 366 12.88 26.94 -8.40
CA PHE A 366 12.07 26.85 -9.62
C PHE A 366 11.09 25.71 -9.51
N LYS A 367 9.92 25.87 -10.14
CA LYS A 367 8.93 24.81 -10.26
C LYS A 367 8.40 24.74 -11.69
N ASP A 368 8.01 23.55 -12.12
CA ASP A 368 7.36 23.37 -13.43
C ASP A 368 5.90 23.82 -13.38
N SER A 369 5.21 23.74 -14.52
CA SER A 369 3.77 24.07 -14.63
C SER A 369 2.86 23.21 -13.75
N GLN A 370 3.35 22.08 -13.25
CA GLN A 370 2.65 21.14 -12.37
C GLN A 370 3.09 21.32 -10.91
N ASN A 371 3.83 22.39 -10.60
CA ASN A 371 4.32 22.76 -9.27
C ASN A 371 5.37 21.78 -8.69
N ASN A 372 5.98 20.92 -9.51
CA ASN A 372 7.10 20.06 -9.07
C ASN A 372 8.38 20.89 -8.93
N PRO A 373 9.21 20.66 -7.89
CA PRO A 373 10.43 21.42 -7.66
C PRO A 373 11.54 21.02 -8.65
N TYR A 374 12.16 21.99 -9.32
CA TYR A 374 13.39 21.76 -10.06
C TYR A 374 14.59 21.59 -9.12
N ILE A 375 15.56 20.82 -9.57
CA ILE A 375 16.89 20.68 -8.97
C ILE A 375 17.95 20.68 -10.07
N ALA A 376 19.12 21.19 -9.76
CA ALA A 376 20.23 21.28 -10.69
C ALA A 376 20.74 19.90 -11.09
N ALA A 377 20.80 19.58 -12.38
CA ALA A 377 21.32 18.31 -12.89
C ALA A 377 22.26 18.56 -14.08
N PRO A 378 23.54 18.14 -14.04
CA PRO A 378 24.16 17.24 -13.05
C PRO A 378 24.39 17.86 -11.65
N LEU A 379 24.60 17.01 -10.63
CA LEU A 379 24.96 17.39 -9.25
C LEU A 379 26.31 18.11 -9.26
N ASN A 380 26.44 19.15 -8.42
CA ASN A 380 27.66 19.95 -8.27
C ASN A 380 28.04 20.78 -9.50
N GLN A 381 27.08 21.15 -10.35
CA GLN A 381 27.31 22.24 -11.30
C GLN A 381 27.87 23.44 -10.55
N GLN A 382 29.02 23.93 -11.00
CA GLN A 382 29.67 25.07 -10.38
C GLN A 382 30.48 25.78 -11.46
N TYR A 383 30.23 27.08 -11.62
CA TYR A 383 31.08 27.93 -12.42
C TYR A 383 31.95 28.73 -11.48
N LYS A 384 33.24 28.39 -11.45
CA LYS A 384 34.24 29.11 -10.63
C LYS A 384 35.46 29.49 -11.44
N GLY A 385 36.05 30.63 -11.12
CA GLY A 385 37.22 31.17 -11.78
C GLY A 385 37.47 32.60 -11.34
N LYS A 386 38.45 33.26 -11.97
CA LYS A 386 38.69 34.69 -11.79
C LYS A 386 38.01 35.49 -12.89
N ALA A 387 37.31 36.55 -12.51
CA ALA A 387 36.60 37.44 -13.43
C ALA A 387 37.58 38.06 -14.45
N PRO A 388 37.44 37.76 -15.76
CA PRO A 388 38.32 38.30 -16.80
C PRO A 388 37.91 39.72 -17.20
N GLU A 389 38.53 40.27 -18.24
CA GLU A 389 38.25 41.63 -18.74
C GLU A 389 37.04 41.70 -19.71
N ASN A 390 36.30 40.61 -19.89
CA ASN A 390 35.10 40.50 -20.74
C ASN A 390 33.91 39.90 -19.99
N ASN A 391 32.68 40.16 -20.47
CA ASN A 391 31.45 39.62 -19.87
C ASN A 391 31.40 38.08 -19.98
N LEU A 392 30.80 37.45 -18.98
CA LEU A 392 30.67 35.99 -18.87
C LEU A 392 29.21 35.56 -19.01
N ASN A 393 28.99 34.41 -19.66
CA ASN A 393 27.67 33.78 -19.76
C ASN A 393 27.75 32.35 -19.20
N PHE A 394 26.93 32.04 -18.20
CA PHE A 394 26.84 30.72 -17.58
C PHE A 394 25.43 30.15 -17.71
N THR A 395 25.32 28.83 -17.79
CA THR A 395 24.01 28.15 -17.86
C THR A 395 23.95 27.04 -16.83
N PHE A 396 23.11 27.20 -15.81
CA PHE A 396 22.75 26.10 -14.92
C PHE A 396 21.55 25.35 -15.48
N THR A 397 21.71 24.05 -15.67
CA THR A 397 20.65 23.16 -16.15
C THR A 397 19.93 22.52 -14.97
N TYR A 398 18.61 22.59 -15.01
CA TYR A 398 17.73 22.02 -14.00
C TYR A 398 16.84 20.95 -14.63
N LYS A 399 16.55 19.91 -13.86
CA LYS A 399 15.52 18.94 -14.17
C LYS A 399 14.43 19.02 -13.11
N SER A 400 13.17 18.89 -13.53
CA SER A 400 12.04 18.89 -12.60
C SER A 400 12.10 17.59 -11.79
N SER A 401 12.20 17.70 -10.46
CA SER A 401 12.11 16.56 -9.56
C SER A 401 10.65 16.15 -9.46
N LEU A 402 10.32 15.10 -10.17
CA LEU A 402 8.98 14.56 -10.23
C LEU A 402 8.67 13.83 -8.92
N SER A 403 7.49 14.09 -8.36
CA SER A 403 6.96 13.25 -7.27
C SER A 403 6.86 11.81 -7.75
N ASP A 404 7.08 10.87 -6.85
CA ASP A 404 6.89 9.46 -7.16
C ASP A 404 5.45 9.25 -7.65
N PRO A 405 5.24 8.92 -8.94
CA PRO A 405 3.91 8.69 -9.47
C PRO A 405 3.37 7.33 -9.05
N THR A 406 4.13 6.58 -8.23
CA THR A 406 3.67 5.36 -7.60
C THR A 406 2.40 5.63 -6.83
N ARG A 407 1.36 4.93 -7.25
CA ARG A 407 0.01 5.11 -6.73
C ARG A 407 -0.65 3.76 -6.59
N ILE A 408 -1.50 3.66 -5.58
CA ILE A 408 -2.34 2.51 -5.39
C ILE A 408 -3.59 2.72 -6.23
N VAL A 409 -3.86 1.78 -7.13
CA VAL A 409 -5.02 1.78 -8.02
C VAL A 409 -5.86 0.56 -7.70
N GLU A 410 -7.18 0.75 -7.63
CA GLU A 410 -8.12 -0.37 -7.59
C GLU A 410 -8.31 -0.92 -9.00
N MET A 411 -8.23 -2.25 -9.14
CA MET A 411 -8.49 -2.94 -10.40
C MET A 411 -9.95 -2.74 -10.82
N GLU A 412 -10.14 -2.28 -12.06
CA GLU A 412 -11.45 -2.03 -12.63
C GLU A 412 -12.31 -3.30 -12.71
N GLY A 413 -13.57 -3.17 -12.26
CA GLY A 413 -14.54 -4.27 -12.21
C GLY A 413 -14.16 -5.39 -11.25
N SER A 414 -13.29 -5.13 -10.28
CA SER A 414 -12.98 -6.08 -9.21
C SER A 414 -14.21 -6.40 -8.37
N THR A 415 -14.21 -7.54 -7.69
CA THR A 415 -15.35 -7.98 -6.88
C THR A 415 -14.93 -8.28 -5.44
N GLU A 416 -15.91 -8.37 -4.54
CA GLU A 416 -15.71 -8.97 -3.23
C GLU A 416 -15.28 -10.45 -3.34
N GLY A 417 -14.76 -11.01 -2.24
CA GLY A 417 -14.40 -12.41 -2.15
C GLY A 417 -15.59 -13.31 -2.49
N MET A 418 -15.42 -14.13 -3.52
CA MET A 418 -16.41 -15.10 -3.98
C MET A 418 -15.74 -16.43 -4.31
N THR A 419 -16.48 -17.52 -4.07
CA THR A 419 -16.06 -18.86 -4.46
C THR A 419 -17.22 -19.63 -5.07
N LYS A 420 -16.87 -20.64 -5.84
CA LYS A 420 -17.77 -21.63 -6.41
C LYS A 420 -17.14 -22.99 -6.20
N GLY A 421 -17.97 -24.00 -5.93
CA GLY A 421 -17.45 -25.33 -5.77
C GLY A 421 -18.46 -26.31 -5.24
N ASP A 422 -18.02 -27.56 -5.15
CA ASP A 422 -18.79 -28.62 -4.51
C ASP A 422 -18.01 -29.31 -3.40
N TYR A 423 -18.77 -29.86 -2.47
CA TYR A 423 -18.26 -30.66 -1.37
C TYR A 423 -19.18 -31.85 -1.15
N LEU A 424 -18.57 -32.98 -0.84
CA LEU A 424 -19.26 -34.25 -0.78
C LEU A 424 -18.56 -35.22 0.13
N TRP A 425 -19.31 -36.21 0.59
CA TRP A 425 -18.76 -37.49 0.99
C TRP A 425 -19.46 -38.63 0.23
N GLU A 426 -18.74 -39.72 -0.03
CA GLU A 426 -19.31 -40.97 -0.54
C GLU A 426 -18.62 -42.18 0.08
N LEU A 427 -19.30 -43.32 0.09
CA LEU A 427 -18.69 -44.61 0.37
C LEU A 427 -17.88 -45.06 -0.84
N ARG A 428 -16.65 -45.50 -0.59
CA ARG A 428 -15.75 -46.00 -1.62
C ARG A 428 -15.06 -47.26 -1.17
N ARG A 429 -15.08 -48.27 -2.04
CA ARG A 429 -14.28 -49.49 -1.85
C ARG A 429 -13.06 -49.44 -2.74
N VAL A 430 -11.89 -49.33 -2.11
CA VAL A 430 -10.59 -49.34 -2.81
C VAL A 430 -9.91 -50.70 -2.75
N ASP A 431 -10.27 -51.52 -1.77
CA ASP A 431 -9.76 -52.87 -1.55
C ASP A 431 -10.96 -53.79 -1.32
N PRO A 432 -11.20 -54.80 -2.18
CA PRO A 432 -12.37 -55.65 -2.08
C PRO A 432 -12.29 -56.61 -0.88
N SER A 433 -11.14 -56.73 -0.20
CA SER A 433 -11.01 -57.51 1.04
C SER A 433 -11.39 -56.71 2.30
N LYS A 434 -11.59 -55.39 2.19
CA LYS A 434 -11.83 -54.47 3.31
C LYS A 434 -13.22 -53.82 3.25
N PRO A 435 -13.71 -53.29 4.38
CA PRO A 435 -14.86 -52.40 4.40
C PRO A 435 -14.75 -51.20 3.47
N SER A 436 -15.90 -50.64 3.09
CA SER A 436 -15.94 -49.34 2.43
C SER A 436 -15.39 -48.23 3.35
N GLN A 437 -14.73 -47.25 2.74
CA GLN A 437 -14.19 -46.07 3.39
C GLN A 437 -14.98 -44.83 3.00
N ILE A 438 -14.81 -43.74 3.74
CA ILE A 438 -15.40 -42.44 3.40
C ILE A 438 -14.44 -41.68 2.49
N TYR A 439 -14.86 -41.42 1.26
CA TYR A 439 -14.21 -40.46 0.39
C TYR A 439 -14.85 -39.09 0.61
N ALA A 440 -14.12 -38.16 1.22
CA ALA A 440 -14.55 -36.77 1.39
C ALA A 440 -13.80 -35.89 0.39
N SER A 441 -14.49 -34.99 -0.29
CA SER A 441 -13.87 -34.11 -1.30
C SER A 441 -14.37 -32.68 -1.15
N SER A 442 -13.45 -31.73 -1.30
CA SER A 442 -13.70 -30.29 -1.32
C SER A 442 -13.08 -29.69 -2.58
N LYS A 443 -13.90 -29.11 -3.44
CA LYS A 443 -13.49 -28.51 -4.72
C LYS A 443 -14.01 -27.08 -4.82
N PHE A 444 -13.45 -26.20 -3.99
CA PHE A 444 -13.72 -24.77 -4.06
C PHE A 444 -12.67 -24.07 -4.91
N GLU A 445 -13.15 -23.19 -5.78
CA GLU A 445 -12.35 -22.35 -6.65
C GLU A 445 -12.74 -20.90 -6.44
N ILE A 446 -11.76 -20.01 -6.53
CA ILE A 446 -11.97 -18.57 -6.38
C ILE A 446 -12.61 -18.07 -7.67
N THR A 447 -13.78 -17.45 -7.56
CA THR A 447 -14.50 -16.84 -8.70
C THR A 447 -14.55 -15.33 -8.62
N GLY A 448 -14.16 -14.75 -7.49
CA GLY A 448 -14.00 -13.30 -7.36
C GLY A 448 -12.90 -12.79 -8.29
N LYS A 449 -13.20 -11.67 -8.97
CA LYS A 449 -12.23 -10.97 -9.81
C LYS A 449 -11.32 -10.14 -8.90
N HIS A 450 -10.12 -10.65 -8.64
CA HIS A 450 -9.12 -10.03 -7.76
C HIS A 450 -7.86 -9.64 -8.54
N TYR A 451 -7.16 -8.61 -8.08
CA TYR A 451 -5.85 -8.28 -8.66
C TYR A 451 -4.82 -9.35 -8.28
N SER A 452 -4.82 -9.77 -7.02
CA SER A 452 -3.99 -10.86 -6.53
C SER A 452 -4.63 -11.59 -5.36
N VAL A 453 -4.31 -12.88 -5.24
CA VAL A 453 -4.77 -13.79 -4.19
C VAL A 453 -3.58 -14.53 -3.59
N ARG A 454 -3.63 -14.81 -2.28
CA ARG A 454 -2.63 -15.63 -1.58
C ARG A 454 -3.24 -16.33 -0.38
N ASN A 455 -2.46 -17.17 0.29
CA ASN A 455 -2.89 -17.89 1.50
C ASN A 455 -4.21 -18.64 1.29
N VAL A 456 -4.37 -19.24 0.10
CA VAL A 456 -5.53 -20.07 -0.21
C VAL A 456 -5.50 -21.28 0.70
N LEU A 457 -6.61 -21.54 1.37
CA LEU A 457 -6.75 -22.62 2.33
C LEU A 457 -8.10 -23.29 2.12
N ASN A 458 -8.07 -24.53 1.67
CA ASN A 458 -9.19 -25.45 1.76
C ASN A 458 -8.99 -26.30 3.01
N ARG A 459 -10.07 -26.59 3.74
CA ARG A 459 -10.02 -27.44 4.94
C ARG A 459 -11.17 -28.43 4.94
N ILE A 460 -10.86 -29.68 5.29
CA ILE A 460 -11.84 -30.72 5.59
C ILE A 460 -11.56 -31.20 7.01
N SER A 461 -12.57 -31.20 7.86
CA SER A 461 -12.40 -31.58 9.27
C SER A 461 -13.64 -32.27 9.82
N ALA A 462 -13.45 -33.10 10.85
CA ALA A 462 -14.53 -33.63 11.66
C ALA A 462 -14.12 -33.52 13.13
N ASN A 463 -14.99 -32.90 13.94
CA ASN A 463 -14.66 -32.56 15.33
C ASN A 463 -14.21 -33.79 16.13
N GLY A 464 -13.03 -33.70 16.76
CA GLY A 464 -12.42 -34.79 17.54
C GLY A 464 -11.98 -36.02 16.73
N VAL A 465 -11.87 -35.92 15.40
CA VAL A 465 -11.44 -37.05 14.53
C VAL A 465 -10.24 -36.68 13.66
N PHE A 466 -10.37 -35.65 12.82
CA PHE A 466 -9.30 -35.21 11.91
C PHE A 466 -9.50 -33.75 11.48
N SER A 467 -8.42 -33.11 11.00
CA SER A 467 -8.47 -31.80 10.37
C SER A 467 -7.31 -31.67 9.39
N GLU A 468 -7.62 -31.70 8.09
CA GLU A 468 -6.64 -31.58 7.01
C GLU A 468 -6.83 -30.28 6.23
N GLN A 469 -5.71 -29.73 5.74
CA GLN A 469 -5.66 -28.42 5.08
C GLN A 469 -4.77 -28.47 3.83
N SER A 470 -5.13 -27.73 2.79
CA SER A 470 -4.38 -27.66 1.52
C SER A 470 -4.68 -26.36 0.78
N ASP A 471 -3.72 -25.87 0.00
CA ASP A 471 -3.88 -24.72 -0.89
C ASP A 471 -4.67 -25.04 -2.17
N LYS A 472 -4.94 -26.33 -2.41
CA LYS A 472 -5.65 -26.85 -3.59
C LYS A 472 -6.92 -27.60 -3.19
N PRO A 473 -7.84 -27.83 -4.15
CA PRO A 473 -8.89 -28.83 -3.99
C PRO A 473 -8.31 -30.14 -3.48
N MET A 474 -8.96 -30.74 -2.48
CA MET A 474 -8.45 -31.94 -1.83
C MET A 474 -9.53 -33.00 -1.73
N ALA A 475 -9.05 -34.24 -1.67
CA ALA A 475 -9.87 -35.37 -1.34
C ALA A 475 -9.15 -36.29 -0.37
N LEU A 476 -9.90 -36.86 0.55
CA LEU A 476 -9.40 -37.69 1.63
C LEU A 476 -10.13 -39.02 1.62
N LEU A 477 -9.40 -40.10 1.88
CA LEU A 477 -9.96 -41.42 2.12
C LEU A 477 -9.83 -41.72 3.61
N LEU A 478 -10.97 -41.84 4.29
CA LEU A 478 -11.07 -41.80 5.73
C LEU A 478 -11.73 -43.09 6.25
N ASP A 479 -11.36 -43.50 7.47
CA ASP A 479 -12.00 -44.63 8.13
C ASP A 479 -13.46 -44.29 8.49
N LEU A 480 -14.37 -45.12 7.97
CA LEU A 480 -15.80 -44.99 8.19
C LEU A 480 -16.19 -45.10 9.68
N LYS A 481 -15.56 -45.99 10.44
CA LYS A 481 -15.94 -46.25 11.85
C LYS A 481 -15.77 -45.02 12.73
N ASN A 482 -14.76 -44.20 12.44
CA ASN A 482 -14.46 -43.00 13.21
C ASN A 482 -15.41 -41.83 12.89
N LEU A 483 -16.10 -41.89 11.75
CA LEU A 483 -16.92 -40.80 11.19
C LEU A 483 -18.42 -41.08 11.15
N GLN A 484 -18.84 -42.31 11.41
CA GLN A 484 -20.26 -42.66 11.44
C GLN A 484 -21.02 -41.78 12.43
N ASN A 485 -22.12 -41.18 11.97
CA ASN A 485 -22.96 -40.21 12.68
C ASN A 485 -22.26 -38.92 13.09
N LYS A 486 -21.13 -38.56 12.45
CA LYS A 486 -20.44 -37.27 12.65
C LYS A 486 -20.57 -36.37 11.43
N ASN A 487 -20.46 -35.07 11.66
CA ASN A 487 -20.43 -34.07 10.59
C ASN A 487 -18.99 -33.88 10.10
N ILE A 488 -18.80 -33.94 8.78
CA ILE A 488 -17.62 -33.40 8.12
C ILE A 488 -17.91 -31.94 7.79
N GLN A 489 -17.08 -31.04 8.29
CA GLN A 489 -17.09 -29.61 8.00
C GLN A 489 -16.08 -29.30 6.88
N TYR A 490 -16.58 -28.59 5.87
CA TYR A 490 -15.82 -28.13 4.72
C TYR A 490 -15.64 -26.61 4.82
N ASP A 491 -14.48 -26.12 4.40
CA ASP A 491 -14.16 -24.70 4.48
C ASP A 491 -13.19 -24.31 3.36
N SER A 492 -13.25 -23.05 2.96
CA SER A 492 -12.36 -22.42 1.99
C SER A 492 -12.17 -20.96 2.37
N SER A 493 -10.93 -20.54 2.54
CA SER A 493 -10.57 -19.16 2.86
C SER A 493 -9.38 -18.71 2.03
N TYR A 494 -9.28 -17.42 1.75
CA TYR A 494 -8.12 -16.85 1.07
C TYR A 494 -7.98 -15.36 1.38
N GLU A 495 -6.77 -14.85 1.26
CA GLU A 495 -6.51 -13.42 1.23
C GLU A 495 -6.58 -12.92 -0.20
N TYR A 496 -7.20 -11.75 -0.39
CA TYR A 496 -7.22 -11.07 -1.67
C TYR A 496 -6.97 -9.58 -1.50
N THR A 497 -6.47 -8.98 -2.58
CA THR A 497 -6.46 -7.55 -2.77
C THR A 497 -6.97 -7.23 -4.17
N ASN A 498 -7.82 -6.22 -4.25
CA ASN A 498 -8.26 -5.65 -5.51
C ASN A 498 -7.38 -4.48 -5.92
N HIS A 499 -6.36 -4.16 -5.12
CA HIS A 499 -5.51 -3.00 -5.29
C HIS A 499 -4.09 -3.40 -5.66
N TYR A 500 -3.51 -2.63 -6.57
CA TYR A 500 -2.13 -2.76 -6.98
C TYR A 500 -1.42 -1.43 -6.95
N SER A 501 -0.15 -1.48 -6.62
CA SER A 501 0.75 -0.35 -6.74
C SER A 501 1.30 -0.35 -8.15
N VAL A 502 1.10 0.76 -8.87
CA VAL A 502 1.82 1.00 -10.13
C VAL A 502 3.16 1.55 -9.75
N ASN A 503 4.18 0.69 -9.69
CA ASN A 503 5.49 1.11 -9.21
C ASN A 503 6.29 1.71 -10.35
N TYR A 504 6.85 2.87 -10.07
CA TYR A 504 7.82 3.47 -10.95
C TYR A 504 9.20 3.30 -10.32
N MET A 505 10.20 3.13 -11.17
CA MET A 505 11.59 3.25 -10.76
C MET A 505 12.18 4.49 -11.38
N CYS A 506 13.00 5.16 -10.60
CA CYS A 506 13.71 6.29 -11.11
C CYS A 506 14.80 5.83 -12.08
N LYS A 507 14.65 6.14 -13.37
CA LYS A 507 15.67 5.85 -14.39
C LYS A 507 16.76 6.91 -14.38
N ASP A 508 16.37 8.15 -14.16
CA ASP A 508 17.26 9.31 -14.11
C ASP A 508 17.19 9.92 -12.71
N GLN A 509 17.98 9.36 -11.81
CA GLN A 509 18.02 9.72 -10.40
C GLN A 509 19.27 10.51 -10.09
N GLN A 510 19.12 11.48 -9.20
CA GLN A 510 20.23 12.24 -8.67
C GLN A 510 19.98 12.56 -7.20
N GLY A 511 20.73 11.92 -6.30
CA GLY A 511 20.45 11.99 -4.86
C GLY A 511 19.12 11.31 -4.52
N SER A 512 18.26 11.96 -3.73
CA SER A 512 16.88 11.50 -3.46
C SER A 512 15.86 11.96 -4.50
N ASP A 513 16.27 12.71 -5.52
CA ASP A 513 15.40 13.35 -6.49
C ASP A 513 15.36 12.58 -7.81
N CYS A 514 14.17 12.46 -8.40
CA CYS A 514 13.96 11.71 -9.63
C CYS A 514 13.46 12.60 -10.77
N PHE A 515 14.07 12.50 -11.95
CA PHE A 515 13.75 13.33 -13.12
C PHE A 515 12.99 12.58 -14.21
N ASP A 516 13.14 11.26 -14.23
CA ASP A 516 12.44 10.39 -15.15
C ASP A 516 12.03 9.12 -14.41
N TRP A 517 10.74 9.02 -14.14
CA TRP A 517 10.12 7.81 -13.62
C TRP A 517 9.76 6.93 -14.80
N VAL A 518 10.41 5.79 -14.92
CA VAL A 518 9.97 4.75 -15.84
C VAL A 518 9.13 3.75 -15.10
N TYR A 519 8.08 3.30 -15.78
CA TYR A 519 7.30 2.18 -15.29
C TYR A 519 8.24 0.99 -15.04
N LYS A 520 8.24 0.50 -13.81
CA LYS A 520 9.03 -0.68 -13.42
C LYS A 520 8.16 -1.92 -13.56
N ASP A 521 7.13 -1.98 -12.72
CA ASP A 521 6.21 -3.10 -12.61
C ASP A 521 4.92 -2.66 -11.90
N THR A 522 3.95 -3.57 -11.85
CA THR A 522 2.82 -3.45 -10.93
C THR A 522 2.95 -4.57 -9.90
N THR A 523 2.68 -4.26 -8.63
CA THR A 523 2.70 -5.25 -7.55
C THR A 523 1.45 -5.16 -6.69
N ALA A 524 1.01 -6.30 -6.15
CA ALA A 524 -0.16 -6.38 -5.29
C ALA A 524 0.04 -5.65 -3.96
N VAL A 525 -0.98 -4.95 -3.47
CA VAL A 525 -0.95 -4.25 -2.17
C VAL A 525 -1.54 -5.12 -1.08
N TRP A 526 -0.68 -5.60 -0.18
CA TRP A 526 -1.03 -6.53 0.91
C TRP A 526 -1.11 -5.87 2.30
N SER A 527 -0.92 -4.55 2.39
CA SER A 527 -1.09 -3.80 3.63
C SER A 527 -2.55 -3.46 3.90
N GLU A 528 -2.90 -3.22 5.16
CA GLU A 528 -4.19 -2.64 5.53
C GLU A 528 -4.32 -1.21 4.95
N PRO A 529 -5.52 -0.73 4.59
CA PRO A 529 -6.84 -1.40 4.64
C PRO A 529 -7.19 -2.23 3.39
N TYR A 530 -6.25 -2.39 2.44
CA TYR A 530 -6.50 -2.96 1.10
C TYR A 530 -6.54 -4.49 1.09
N LYS A 531 -5.78 -5.14 1.98
CA LYS A 531 -5.84 -6.59 2.20
C LYS A 531 -7.20 -6.98 2.79
N LYS A 532 -7.90 -7.91 2.13
CA LYS A 532 -9.15 -8.50 2.63
C LYS A 532 -8.99 -10.01 2.81
N VAL A 533 -9.80 -10.58 3.71
CA VAL A 533 -9.85 -12.02 3.99
C VAL A 533 -11.25 -12.52 3.66
N PHE A 534 -11.33 -13.49 2.76
CA PHE A 534 -12.55 -14.25 2.50
C PHE A 534 -12.53 -15.54 3.32
N ASP A 535 -13.67 -15.91 3.91
CA ASP A 535 -13.85 -17.13 4.70
C ASP A 535 -15.25 -17.66 4.44
N LEU A 536 -15.32 -18.82 3.80
CA LEU A 536 -16.57 -19.42 3.34
C LEU A 536 -17.50 -19.81 4.48
N VAL A 537 -16.96 -20.25 5.62
CA VAL A 537 -17.75 -20.64 6.80
C VAL A 537 -18.53 -19.46 7.36
N LYS A 538 -18.01 -18.23 7.26
CA LYS A 538 -18.74 -17.02 7.67
C LYS A 538 -20.00 -16.75 6.85
N HIS A 539 -20.05 -17.22 5.60
CA HIS A 539 -21.20 -17.01 4.71
C HIS A 539 -22.26 -18.12 4.81
N TYR A 540 -21.84 -19.38 4.96
CA TYR A 540 -22.74 -20.54 4.86
C TYR A 540 -22.91 -21.31 6.17
N GLY A 541 -22.04 -21.13 7.16
CA GLY A 541 -22.14 -21.74 8.49
C GLY A 541 -22.40 -23.26 8.44
N GLU A 542 -23.50 -23.69 9.05
CA GLU A 542 -23.93 -25.10 9.12
C GLU A 542 -24.16 -25.75 7.74
N ASN A 543 -24.41 -24.97 6.68
CA ASN A 543 -24.64 -25.55 5.36
C ASN A 543 -23.43 -26.31 4.85
N LEU A 544 -22.21 -25.90 5.23
CA LEU A 544 -20.94 -26.55 4.88
C LEU A 544 -20.63 -27.79 5.73
N ARG A 545 -21.62 -28.30 6.47
CA ARG A 545 -21.53 -29.57 7.18
C ARG A 545 -22.33 -30.64 6.47
N LEU A 546 -21.73 -31.82 6.34
CA LEU A 546 -22.39 -33.02 5.84
C LEU A 546 -22.30 -34.12 6.91
N LEU A 547 -23.47 -34.57 7.38
CA LEU A 547 -23.58 -35.73 8.26
C LEU A 547 -23.24 -37.00 7.49
N VAL A 548 -22.29 -37.78 8.02
CA VAL A 548 -21.92 -39.11 7.54
C VAL A 548 -22.82 -40.13 8.22
N ASP A 549 -23.94 -40.48 7.59
CA ASP A 549 -24.97 -41.39 8.10
C ASP A 549 -25.24 -42.60 7.18
N PRO A 550 -24.21 -43.30 6.68
CA PRO A 550 -24.44 -44.50 5.91
C PRO A 550 -25.12 -45.57 6.77
N SER A 551 -25.87 -46.47 6.13
CA SER A 551 -26.46 -47.64 6.76
C SER A 551 -25.45 -48.79 6.87
N PHE A 552 -24.21 -48.44 7.22
CA PHE A 552 -23.09 -49.36 7.24
C PHE A 552 -23.30 -50.50 8.24
N GLU A 553 -23.12 -51.74 7.79
CA GLU A 553 -23.30 -52.98 8.55
C GLU A 553 -24.69 -53.13 9.23
N LYS A 554 -25.70 -52.35 8.79
CA LYS A 554 -27.07 -52.47 9.31
C LYS A 554 -27.79 -53.69 8.73
N MET A 555 -28.68 -54.25 9.54
CA MET A 555 -29.59 -55.32 9.14
C MET A 555 -30.93 -54.75 8.68
N PHE A 556 -31.44 -55.27 7.56
CA PHE A 556 -32.73 -54.93 6.98
C PHE A 556 -33.57 -56.19 6.84
N ASN A 557 -34.77 -56.19 7.42
CA ASN A 557 -35.68 -57.32 7.38
C ASN A 557 -36.92 -56.92 6.57
N VAL A 558 -37.23 -57.66 5.53
CA VAL A 558 -38.41 -57.48 4.67
C VAL A 558 -39.15 -58.81 4.52
N SER A 559 -40.41 -58.78 4.09
CA SER A 559 -41.23 -60.00 4.04
C SER A 559 -40.78 -60.97 2.95
N GLY A 560 -40.51 -60.49 1.73
CA GLY A 560 -40.04 -61.30 0.60
C GLY A 560 -38.94 -60.61 -0.23
N ALA A 561 -38.36 -61.32 -1.19
CA ALA A 561 -37.31 -60.78 -2.05
C ALA A 561 -37.77 -59.58 -2.87
N LYS A 562 -39.06 -59.54 -3.25
CA LYS A 562 -39.65 -58.40 -3.96
C LYS A 562 -39.70 -57.12 -3.12
N ASP A 563 -39.80 -57.27 -1.80
CA ASP A 563 -39.90 -56.13 -0.87
C ASP A 563 -38.54 -55.50 -0.57
N LEU A 564 -37.43 -56.06 -1.04
CA LEU A 564 -36.11 -55.45 -0.88
C LEU A 564 -36.03 -54.06 -1.52
N GLN A 565 -36.83 -53.82 -2.57
CA GLN A 565 -36.95 -52.51 -3.19
C GLN A 565 -37.59 -51.46 -2.26
N ASN A 566 -38.30 -51.89 -1.22
CA ASN A 566 -39.01 -51.04 -0.25
C ASN A 566 -38.08 -50.50 0.85
N ILE A 567 -36.81 -50.89 0.86
CA ILE A 567 -35.74 -50.25 1.64
C ILE A 567 -35.50 -48.85 1.01
N THR A 568 -36.47 -47.96 1.21
CA THR A 568 -36.66 -46.71 0.46
C THR A 568 -36.36 -45.47 1.27
N GLY A 569 -35.77 -44.51 0.53
CA GLY A 569 -35.15 -43.26 0.94
C GLY A 569 -35.96 -42.21 1.72
N ASN A 570 -37.25 -42.39 2.00
CA ASN A 570 -38.10 -41.25 2.40
C ASN A 570 -38.64 -41.38 3.82
N GLY A 571 -37.90 -40.77 4.76
CA GLY A 571 -38.43 -40.44 6.08
C GLY A 571 -39.56 -39.42 5.95
N ALA A 572 -40.81 -39.90 5.93
CA ALA A 572 -41.98 -39.05 6.10
C ALA A 572 -43.23 -39.79 6.61
N SER A 573 -43.13 -40.94 7.28
CA SER A 573 -44.17 -41.44 8.22
C SER A 573 -43.83 -42.83 8.76
N GLY A 574 -43.38 -42.90 10.01
CA GLY A 574 -43.83 -43.93 10.96
C GLY A 574 -43.43 -45.39 10.79
N GLU A 575 -42.93 -45.86 9.65
CA GLU A 575 -42.52 -47.26 9.48
C GLU A 575 -41.00 -47.40 9.29
N LYS A 576 -40.40 -48.28 10.09
CA LYS A 576 -38.96 -48.53 10.20
C LYS A 576 -38.41 -49.11 8.88
N GLY A 577 -37.90 -48.25 7.98
CA GLY A 577 -37.06 -48.64 6.85
C GLY A 577 -35.87 -47.70 6.75
N GLY A 578 -34.65 -48.20 7.01
CA GLY A 578 -33.44 -47.38 6.90
C GLY A 578 -33.05 -47.15 5.43
N ASN A 579 -32.49 -45.99 5.13
CA ASN A 579 -32.02 -45.66 3.78
C ASN A 579 -30.61 -46.19 3.56
N LEU A 580 -30.36 -46.86 2.44
CA LEU A 580 -29.01 -47.26 2.03
C LEU A 580 -28.25 -46.06 1.41
N ILE A 581 -28.03 -45.01 2.22
CA ILE A 581 -27.28 -43.81 1.81
C ILE A 581 -25.83 -44.22 1.55
N VAL A 582 -25.30 -43.83 0.39
CA VAL A 582 -23.90 -44.06 0.00
C VAL A 582 -23.15 -42.76 -0.23
N GLY A 583 -23.80 -41.60 -0.16
CA GLY A 583 -23.12 -40.32 -0.27
C GLY A 583 -24.05 -39.11 -0.22
N LYS A 584 -23.45 -37.94 -0.04
CA LYS A 584 -24.13 -36.64 -0.07
C LYS A 584 -23.26 -35.65 -0.81
N LYS A 585 -23.87 -34.79 -1.63
CA LYS A 585 -23.18 -33.71 -2.33
C LYS A 585 -23.96 -32.42 -2.22
N LYS A 586 -23.26 -31.34 -1.91
CA LYS A 586 -23.76 -29.98 -2.02
C LYS A 586 -22.82 -29.15 -2.90
N ALA A 587 -23.36 -28.15 -3.56
CA ALA A 587 -22.57 -27.17 -4.30
C ALA A 587 -23.01 -25.75 -3.97
N ILE A 588 -22.06 -24.84 -4.03
CA ILE A 588 -22.27 -23.39 -3.89
C ILE A 588 -21.78 -22.69 -5.16
N ASP A 589 -22.46 -21.61 -5.49
CA ASP A 589 -22.04 -20.70 -6.55
C ASP A 589 -22.42 -19.28 -6.11
N MET A 590 -21.47 -18.58 -5.50
CA MET A 590 -21.74 -17.25 -4.93
C MET A 590 -22.09 -16.21 -5.99
N SER A 591 -21.84 -16.48 -7.28
CA SER A 591 -22.32 -15.63 -8.37
C SER A 591 -23.83 -15.76 -8.60
N LYS A 592 -24.48 -16.81 -8.08
CA LYS A 592 -25.93 -17.04 -8.16
C LYS A 592 -26.64 -16.67 -6.87
N ASP A 593 -26.15 -17.16 -5.73
CA ASP A 593 -26.69 -16.86 -4.40
C ASP A 593 -25.57 -16.94 -3.36
N LYS A 594 -25.35 -15.83 -2.63
CA LYS A 594 -24.26 -15.70 -1.64
C LYS A 594 -24.54 -16.40 -0.30
N THR A 595 -25.73 -16.96 -0.10
CA THR A 595 -26.20 -17.47 1.20
C THR A 595 -26.79 -18.88 1.15
N LYS A 596 -27.23 -19.34 -0.03
CA LYS A 596 -27.86 -20.67 -0.21
C LYS A 596 -27.04 -21.57 -1.11
N VAL A 597 -27.10 -22.88 -0.82
CA VAL A 597 -26.53 -23.90 -1.71
C VAL A 597 -27.35 -23.98 -3.00
N VAL A 598 -26.67 -24.11 -4.14
CA VAL A 598 -27.31 -24.19 -5.47
C VAL A 598 -27.59 -25.64 -5.88
N PHE A 599 -27.02 -26.60 -5.17
CA PHE A 599 -27.25 -28.03 -5.35
C PHE A 599 -27.20 -28.74 -4.01
N ASN A 600 -28.09 -29.70 -3.79
CA ASN A 600 -28.14 -30.56 -2.62
C ASN A 600 -28.79 -31.90 -2.99
N LYS A 601 -28.04 -33.00 -2.90
CA LYS A 601 -28.54 -34.34 -3.24
C LYS A 601 -27.94 -35.40 -2.32
N ASN A 602 -28.80 -36.31 -1.87
CA ASN A 602 -28.41 -37.58 -1.25
C ASN A 602 -28.37 -38.69 -2.30
N TYR A 603 -27.41 -39.59 -2.17
CA TYR A 603 -27.15 -40.69 -3.09
C TYR A 603 -27.35 -42.02 -2.37
N TYR A 604 -27.90 -42.99 -3.08
CA TYR A 604 -28.36 -44.25 -2.52
C TYR A 604 -27.92 -45.43 -3.39
N GLU A 605 -27.72 -46.57 -2.74
CA GLU A 605 -27.73 -47.86 -3.42
C GLU A 605 -29.09 -48.55 -3.22
N LYS A 606 -29.41 -49.51 -4.09
CA LYS A 606 -30.68 -50.22 -4.09
C LYS A 606 -30.49 -51.69 -4.41
N PHE A 607 -31.32 -52.52 -3.77
CA PHE A 607 -31.47 -53.93 -4.08
C PHE A 607 -32.92 -54.20 -4.47
N LYS A 608 -33.12 -55.00 -5.52
CA LYS A 608 -34.45 -55.46 -5.93
C LYS A 608 -34.34 -56.84 -6.56
N GLN A 609 -35.41 -57.62 -6.52
CA GLN A 609 -35.46 -58.85 -7.30
C GLN A 609 -35.46 -58.51 -8.80
N ALA A 610 -34.63 -59.18 -9.59
CA ALA A 610 -34.58 -58.95 -11.03
C ALA A 610 -35.88 -59.44 -11.70
N ALA A 611 -36.35 -58.75 -12.73
CA ALA A 611 -37.55 -59.15 -13.47
C ALA A 611 -37.45 -60.55 -14.13
N THR A 612 -36.22 -61.01 -14.38
CA THR A 612 -35.92 -62.35 -14.92
C THR A 612 -35.85 -63.43 -13.84
N SER A 613 -35.95 -63.07 -12.55
CA SER A 613 -35.90 -64.03 -11.45
C SER A 613 -37.11 -64.96 -11.50
N LYS A 614 -36.88 -66.26 -11.33
CA LYS A 614 -37.92 -67.28 -11.22
C LYS A 614 -38.30 -67.60 -9.76
N ALA A 615 -37.53 -67.08 -8.80
CA ALA A 615 -37.78 -67.31 -7.38
C ALA A 615 -39.07 -66.64 -6.94
N LYS A 616 -39.90 -67.39 -6.22
CA LYS A 616 -41.18 -66.92 -5.66
C LYS A 616 -41.05 -66.75 -4.15
N ASP A 617 -41.62 -65.67 -3.65
CA ASP A 617 -41.74 -65.41 -2.21
C ASP A 617 -42.73 -66.38 -1.56
N ASP A 618 -43.79 -66.79 -2.27
CA ASP A 618 -44.78 -67.77 -1.83
C ASP A 618 -44.79 -69.01 -2.73
N ASN A 619 -44.63 -70.20 -2.14
CA ASN A 619 -44.58 -71.48 -2.84
C ASN A 619 -45.69 -72.42 -2.34
N SER A 620 -46.70 -72.66 -3.16
CA SER A 620 -47.70 -73.70 -2.87
C SER A 620 -47.34 -74.97 -3.62
N LEU A 621 -47.15 -76.06 -2.87
CA LEU A 621 -46.71 -77.34 -3.39
C LEU A 621 -47.86 -78.36 -3.31
N PRO A 622 -48.02 -79.24 -4.30
CA PRO A 622 -48.99 -80.33 -4.19
C PRO A 622 -48.61 -81.34 -3.09
N THR A 623 -47.31 -81.43 -2.76
CA THR A 623 -46.81 -82.39 -1.77
C THR A 623 -45.41 -82.02 -1.23
N GLN A 624 -44.82 -82.83 -0.35
CA GLN A 624 -43.44 -82.73 0.16
C GLN A 624 -42.43 -82.96 -0.98
N SER A 625 -42.31 -81.98 -1.88
CA SER A 625 -41.39 -82.01 -3.00
C SER A 625 -40.14 -81.21 -2.68
N TRP A 626 -39.92 -80.10 -3.39
CA TRP A 626 -38.76 -79.25 -3.21
C TRP A 626 -39.05 -77.80 -3.59
N ILE A 627 -38.24 -76.88 -3.07
CA ILE A 627 -38.20 -75.47 -3.48
C ILE A 627 -36.76 -75.05 -3.77
N ASP A 628 -36.59 -73.96 -4.51
CA ASP A 628 -35.25 -73.42 -4.81
C ASP A 628 -34.65 -72.75 -3.57
N ILE A 629 -33.43 -73.16 -3.20
CA ILE A 629 -32.67 -72.54 -2.11
C ILE A 629 -32.15 -71.17 -2.54
N SER A 630 -31.90 -70.99 -3.84
CA SER A 630 -31.45 -69.71 -4.35
C SER A 630 -32.53 -68.64 -4.13
N PRO A 631 -32.17 -67.44 -3.63
CA PRO A 631 -33.08 -66.29 -3.60
C PRO A 631 -33.51 -65.79 -4.99
N GLY A 632 -32.99 -66.42 -6.05
CA GLY A 632 -33.14 -65.97 -7.43
C GLY A 632 -32.16 -64.86 -7.80
N THR A 633 -32.31 -64.32 -9.01
CA THR A 633 -31.45 -63.25 -9.49
C THR A 633 -31.86 -61.93 -8.84
N MET A 634 -30.90 -61.27 -8.18
CA MET A 634 -31.07 -59.93 -7.62
C MET A 634 -30.42 -58.89 -8.53
N GLU A 635 -30.92 -57.66 -8.47
CA GLU A 635 -30.32 -56.50 -9.12
C GLU A 635 -29.85 -55.50 -8.06
N TYR A 636 -28.59 -55.09 -8.19
CA TYR A 636 -27.97 -54.02 -7.39
C TYR A 636 -27.77 -52.79 -8.28
N GLU A 637 -28.21 -51.63 -7.80
CA GLU A 637 -28.01 -50.35 -8.48
C GLU A 637 -27.36 -49.35 -7.54
N VAL A 638 -26.43 -48.54 -8.05
CA VAL A 638 -25.80 -47.47 -7.26
C VAL A 638 -25.53 -46.22 -8.09
N GLU A 639 -25.71 -45.07 -7.45
CA GLU A 639 -25.31 -43.74 -7.93
C GLU A 639 -24.35 -43.13 -6.89
N LEU A 640 -23.24 -42.52 -7.32
CA LEU A 640 -22.32 -41.84 -6.40
C LEU A 640 -22.10 -40.38 -6.80
N PRO A 641 -21.85 -39.49 -5.82
CA PRO A 641 -21.53 -38.07 -6.04
C PRO A 641 -20.43 -37.78 -7.08
N THR A 642 -19.40 -38.61 -7.15
CA THR A 642 -18.22 -38.40 -8.01
C THR A 642 -18.29 -39.12 -9.35
N ASP A 643 -19.40 -39.78 -9.66
CA ASP A 643 -19.52 -40.64 -10.84
C ASP A 643 -18.52 -41.81 -10.89
N SER A 644 -17.87 -42.14 -9.78
CA SER A 644 -16.89 -43.24 -9.71
C SER A 644 -17.49 -44.60 -10.09
N GLN A 645 -18.82 -44.78 -9.93
CA GLN A 645 -19.57 -45.94 -10.39
C GLN A 645 -19.53 -46.13 -11.91
N LYS A 646 -19.29 -45.08 -12.70
CA LYS A 646 -19.24 -45.15 -14.17
C LYS A 646 -17.99 -45.87 -14.70
N SER A 647 -16.93 -45.96 -13.90
CA SER A 647 -15.71 -46.66 -14.29
C SER A 647 -15.93 -48.16 -14.38
N LYS A 648 -15.52 -48.82 -15.47
CA LYS A 648 -15.62 -50.29 -15.61
C LYS A 648 -14.99 -51.07 -14.45
N SER A 649 -13.96 -50.52 -13.79
CA SER A 649 -13.26 -51.11 -12.65
C SER A 649 -13.90 -50.83 -11.27
N PHE A 650 -15.08 -50.23 -11.22
CA PHE A 650 -15.78 -49.93 -9.96
C PHE A 650 -16.03 -51.19 -9.13
N MET A 651 -15.63 -51.11 -7.86
CA MET A 651 -15.78 -52.18 -6.87
C MET A 651 -16.85 -51.78 -5.87
N TYR A 652 -17.83 -52.64 -5.66
CA TYR A 652 -18.91 -52.41 -4.69
C TYR A 652 -19.17 -53.58 -3.75
N GLN A 653 -18.78 -54.80 -4.14
CA GLN A 653 -19.00 -56.02 -3.36
C GLN A 653 -17.66 -56.50 -2.76
N ARG A 654 -17.69 -57.07 -1.54
CA ARG A 654 -16.47 -57.58 -0.90
C ARG A 654 -16.11 -58.90 -1.58
N LYS A 655 -14.82 -59.12 -1.85
CA LYS A 655 -14.30 -60.38 -2.45
C LYS A 655 -14.61 -61.58 -1.57
N ASN A 656 -14.63 -61.38 -0.26
CA ASN A 656 -15.01 -62.39 0.72
C ASN A 656 -16.51 -62.27 1.01
N GLY A 657 -17.34 -62.36 -0.04
CA GLY A 657 -18.81 -62.25 0.05
C GLY A 657 -19.31 -62.99 1.28
N ALA A 658 -20.16 -62.34 2.07
CA ALA A 658 -20.41 -62.78 3.44
C ALA A 658 -20.90 -64.22 3.54
N ASN A 659 -20.69 -64.79 4.73
CA ASN A 659 -21.38 -65.98 5.23
C ASN A 659 -22.90 -65.76 5.20
N SER A 660 -23.47 -65.90 4.00
CA SER A 660 -24.89 -65.79 3.73
C SER A 660 -25.50 -67.16 3.99
N TYR A 661 -26.77 -67.20 4.37
CA TYR A 661 -27.41 -68.43 4.83
C TYR A 661 -28.86 -68.52 4.40
N TYR A 662 -29.28 -69.74 4.13
CA TYR A 662 -30.66 -70.15 4.00
C TYR A 662 -31.06 -70.94 5.25
N TYR A 663 -31.95 -70.39 6.05
CA TYR A 663 -32.45 -71.00 7.28
C TYR A 663 -33.72 -71.78 6.96
N ALA A 664 -33.54 -73.09 6.77
CA ALA A 664 -34.65 -74.01 6.52
C ALA A 664 -35.38 -74.33 7.83
N VAL A 665 -36.71 -74.40 7.79
CA VAL A 665 -37.54 -74.76 8.96
C VAL A 665 -37.19 -76.16 9.47
N ASP A 666 -37.08 -77.13 8.56
CA ASP A 666 -36.54 -78.47 8.83
C ASP A 666 -35.69 -78.94 7.63
N ILE A 667 -34.97 -80.04 7.77
CA ILE A 667 -34.23 -80.70 6.69
C ILE A 667 -34.28 -82.21 6.87
N ASP A 668 -33.95 -82.97 5.82
CA ASP A 668 -33.88 -84.42 5.92
C ASP A 668 -32.94 -84.87 7.05
N LYS A 669 -33.32 -85.96 7.73
CA LYS A 669 -32.61 -86.50 8.88
C LYS A 669 -31.13 -86.72 8.59
N ASN A 670 -30.79 -87.15 7.38
CA ASN A 670 -29.41 -87.41 6.98
C ASN A 670 -28.54 -86.13 6.83
N LEU A 671 -29.17 -84.95 6.76
CA LEU A 671 -28.53 -83.63 6.62
C LEU A 671 -28.42 -82.86 7.96
N ARG A 672 -29.20 -83.24 8.99
CA ARG A 672 -29.34 -82.50 10.26
C ARG A 672 -28.02 -82.24 10.99
N SER A 673 -27.09 -83.21 11.00
CA SER A 673 -25.78 -83.05 11.66
C SER A 673 -24.87 -82.08 10.91
N THR A 674 -24.85 -82.18 9.57
CA THR A 674 -24.01 -81.37 8.68
C THR A 674 -24.41 -79.90 8.68
N TYR A 675 -25.72 -79.61 8.65
CA TYR A 675 -26.24 -78.24 8.52
C TYR A 675 -26.86 -77.69 9.80
N ARG A 676 -26.50 -78.25 10.96
CA ARG A 676 -26.89 -77.68 12.26
C ARG A 676 -26.50 -76.20 12.30
N ASN A 677 -27.44 -75.34 12.66
CA ASN A 677 -27.19 -73.90 12.68
C ASN A 677 -26.11 -73.54 13.72
N GLN A 678 -24.97 -73.06 13.22
CA GLN A 678 -23.85 -72.53 14.01
C GLN A 678 -23.62 -71.03 13.73
N SER A 679 -24.50 -70.41 12.95
CA SER A 679 -24.43 -68.98 12.65
C SER A 679 -24.80 -68.16 13.89
N PRO A 680 -24.45 -66.85 13.94
CA PRO A 680 -24.88 -65.98 15.03
C PRO A 680 -26.39 -65.67 15.02
N TYR A 681 -27.15 -66.18 14.03
CA TYR A 681 -28.57 -65.92 13.87
C TYR A 681 -29.40 -67.17 14.15
N ALA A 682 -30.21 -67.13 15.20
CA ALA A 682 -31.04 -68.27 15.63
C ALA A 682 -32.42 -68.31 14.95
N TYR A 683 -32.50 -68.14 13.62
CA TYR A 683 -33.79 -68.13 12.90
C TYR A 683 -34.45 -69.52 12.88
N THR A 684 -33.68 -70.57 12.58
CA THR A 684 -34.15 -71.96 12.63
C THR A 684 -33.03 -72.88 13.15
N LYS A 685 -33.34 -74.17 13.34
CA LYS A 685 -32.37 -75.19 13.80
C LYS A 685 -31.26 -75.47 12.78
N TYR A 686 -31.45 -75.08 11.51
CA TYR A 686 -30.59 -75.45 10.39
C TYR A 686 -30.20 -74.24 9.55
N ALA A 687 -28.96 -74.19 9.08
CA ALA A 687 -28.47 -73.10 8.23
C ALA A 687 -27.65 -73.67 7.07
N LEU A 688 -28.19 -73.59 5.87
CA LEU A 688 -27.50 -73.97 4.65
C LEU A 688 -26.69 -72.77 4.16
N PRO A 689 -25.40 -72.93 3.82
CA PRO A 689 -24.60 -71.82 3.34
C PRO A 689 -25.11 -71.34 1.97
N LEU A 690 -24.97 -70.03 1.73
CA LEU A 690 -25.18 -69.37 0.45
C LEU A 690 -23.91 -68.60 0.08
N GLN A 691 -23.55 -68.63 -1.20
CA GLN A 691 -22.43 -67.85 -1.75
C GLN A 691 -22.84 -67.19 -3.07
N LEU A 692 -22.34 -65.98 -3.32
CA LEU A 692 -22.49 -65.31 -4.61
C LEU A 692 -21.69 -66.09 -5.66
N GLU A 693 -22.37 -66.71 -6.63
CA GLU A 693 -21.71 -67.51 -7.68
C GLU A 693 -21.34 -66.65 -8.89
N ASN A 694 -22.23 -65.75 -9.29
CA ASN A 694 -22.07 -64.97 -10.51
C ASN A 694 -22.56 -63.54 -10.33
N MET A 695 -21.73 -62.60 -10.80
CA MET A 695 -22.02 -61.17 -10.88
C MET A 695 -21.83 -60.72 -12.33
N LYS A 696 -22.89 -60.16 -12.92
CA LYS A 696 -22.85 -59.61 -14.29
C LYS A 696 -23.16 -58.11 -14.26
N ASP A 697 -22.24 -57.32 -14.76
CA ASP A 697 -22.41 -55.89 -14.98
C ASP A 697 -23.40 -55.63 -16.12
N LYS A 698 -24.45 -54.85 -15.84
CA LYS A 698 -25.45 -54.40 -16.83
C LYS A 698 -25.10 -53.03 -17.43
N GLY A 699 -23.99 -52.43 -17.00
CA GLY A 699 -23.58 -51.10 -17.43
C GLY A 699 -24.41 -50.00 -16.76
N LEU A 700 -24.51 -48.85 -17.42
CA LEU A 700 -25.22 -47.69 -16.92
C LEU A 700 -26.71 -47.75 -17.25
N VAL A 701 -27.54 -47.51 -16.24
CA VAL A 701 -28.99 -47.28 -16.35
C VAL A 701 -29.22 -45.77 -16.28
N ASN A 702 -29.90 -45.22 -17.29
CA ASN A 702 -30.18 -43.79 -17.42
C ASN A 702 -28.92 -42.90 -17.27
N ASP A 703 -27.77 -43.36 -17.77
CA ASP A 703 -26.45 -42.69 -17.75
C ASP A 703 -25.90 -42.25 -16.37
N THR A 704 -26.57 -42.63 -15.28
CA THR A 704 -26.29 -42.12 -13.93
C THR A 704 -26.02 -43.23 -12.94
N LYS A 705 -26.72 -44.37 -13.04
CA LYS A 705 -26.59 -45.49 -12.11
C LYS A 705 -25.88 -46.64 -12.77
N ARG A 706 -24.99 -47.33 -12.08
CA ARG A 706 -24.49 -48.63 -12.56
C ARG A 706 -25.33 -49.76 -11.96
N SER A 707 -25.66 -50.75 -12.78
CA SER A 707 -26.48 -51.90 -12.40
C SER A 707 -25.71 -53.21 -12.54
N TYR A 708 -25.95 -54.14 -11.63
CA TYR A 708 -25.39 -55.48 -11.64
C TYR A 708 -26.46 -56.52 -11.32
N THR A 709 -26.42 -57.68 -11.99
CA THR A 709 -27.19 -58.86 -11.57
C THR A 709 -26.34 -59.79 -10.74
N LEU A 710 -26.91 -60.26 -9.64
CA LEU A 710 -26.28 -61.08 -8.62
C LEU A 710 -27.04 -62.41 -8.51
N ASN A 711 -26.31 -63.53 -8.54
CA ASN A 711 -26.89 -64.87 -8.39
C ASN A 711 -26.17 -65.64 -7.27
N TRP A 712 -26.95 -66.18 -6.34
CA TRP A 712 -26.44 -67.00 -5.25
C TRP A 712 -26.68 -68.47 -5.53
N THR A 713 -25.78 -69.29 -5.00
CA THR A 713 -25.89 -70.74 -4.97
C THR A 713 -25.72 -71.24 -3.54
N SER A 714 -26.19 -72.47 -3.31
CA SER A 714 -25.98 -73.21 -2.08
C SER A 714 -25.04 -74.39 -2.34
N ASP A 715 -24.87 -75.23 -1.34
CA ASP A 715 -24.29 -76.55 -1.55
C ASP A 715 -25.18 -77.36 -2.50
N TYR A 716 -24.59 -78.37 -3.15
CA TYR A 716 -25.29 -79.21 -4.12
C TYR A 716 -25.86 -80.44 -3.44
N PHE A 717 -27.10 -80.78 -3.74
CA PHE A 717 -27.82 -81.92 -3.15
C PHE A 717 -28.11 -82.95 -4.23
N PHE A 718 -27.55 -84.15 -4.07
CA PHE A 718 -27.77 -85.28 -4.98
C PHE A 718 -28.69 -86.30 -4.32
N VAL A 719 -29.73 -86.73 -5.02
CA VAL A 719 -30.74 -87.64 -4.46
C VAL A 719 -30.59 -89.04 -5.07
N GLY A 720 -30.55 -90.08 -4.25
CA GLY A 720 -30.60 -91.47 -4.71
C GLY A 720 -31.88 -91.75 -5.49
N LYS A 721 -31.76 -92.33 -6.69
CA LYS A 721 -32.87 -92.58 -7.62
C LYS A 721 -33.94 -93.49 -7.03
N GLN A 722 -33.56 -94.44 -6.20
CA GLN A 722 -34.44 -95.46 -5.63
C GLN A 722 -34.67 -95.26 -4.14
N ILE A 723 -33.64 -94.87 -3.40
CA ILE A 723 -33.73 -94.78 -1.93
C ILE A 723 -34.04 -93.38 -1.42
N GLY A 724 -33.99 -92.34 -2.27
CA GLY A 724 -34.22 -90.95 -1.88
C GLY A 724 -33.15 -90.33 -0.97
N PHE A 725 -32.08 -91.06 -0.64
CA PHE A 725 -30.99 -90.57 0.21
C PHE A 725 -30.31 -89.35 -0.41
N ILE A 726 -30.15 -88.29 0.37
CA ILE A 726 -29.61 -87.00 -0.10
C ILE A 726 -28.13 -86.87 0.27
N GLN A 727 -27.24 -86.92 -0.72
CA GLN A 727 -25.81 -86.65 -0.53
C GLN A 727 -25.52 -85.15 -0.79
N PRO A 728 -25.08 -84.39 0.23
CA PRO A 728 -24.62 -83.02 0.02
C PRO A 728 -23.20 -82.98 -0.57
N PHE A 729 -22.91 -81.93 -1.32
CA PHE A 729 -21.57 -81.57 -1.79
C PHE A 729 -21.30 -80.09 -1.46
N PRO A 730 -20.21 -79.77 -0.73
CA PRO A 730 -19.98 -78.44 -0.14
C PRO A 730 -19.49 -77.40 -1.17
N TYR A 731 -20.26 -77.15 -2.21
CA TYR A 731 -19.89 -76.27 -3.33
C TYR A 731 -19.61 -74.82 -2.89
N THR A 732 -20.34 -74.30 -1.90
CA THR A 732 -20.11 -72.94 -1.37
C THR A 732 -18.73 -72.77 -0.76
N LYS A 733 -18.16 -73.84 -0.17
CA LYS A 733 -16.81 -73.83 0.36
C LYS A 733 -15.78 -73.64 -0.77
N TYR A 734 -15.91 -74.39 -1.86
CA TYR A 734 -15.01 -74.26 -3.01
C TYR A 734 -15.09 -72.87 -3.66
N LEU A 735 -16.28 -72.27 -3.74
CA LEU A 735 -16.44 -70.89 -4.21
C LEU A 735 -15.69 -69.91 -3.31
N ARG A 736 -15.89 -69.99 -1.99
CA ARG A 736 -15.20 -69.11 -1.03
C ARG A 736 -13.69 -69.26 -1.08
N ASP A 737 -13.20 -70.50 -1.16
CA ASP A 737 -11.77 -70.79 -1.22
C ASP A 737 -11.17 -70.18 -2.51
N MET A 738 -11.81 -70.38 -3.67
CA MET A 738 -11.40 -69.77 -4.94
C MET A 738 -11.40 -68.23 -4.89
N GLU A 739 -12.43 -67.60 -4.31
CA GLU A 739 -12.49 -66.14 -4.16
C GLU A 739 -11.32 -65.61 -3.29
N GLN A 740 -10.91 -66.37 -2.29
CA GLN A 740 -9.73 -66.08 -1.45
C GLN A 740 -8.39 -66.40 -2.13
N GLY A 741 -8.40 -66.88 -3.38
CA GLY A 741 -7.19 -67.32 -4.09
C GLY A 741 -6.63 -68.64 -3.57
N LYS A 742 -7.43 -69.42 -2.83
CA LYS A 742 -7.09 -70.72 -2.28
C LYS A 742 -7.79 -71.81 -3.10
N GLY A 743 -7.09 -72.44 -4.04
CA GLY A 743 -7.66 -73.54 -4.83
C GLY A 743 -8.49 -73.10 -6.05
N LYS A 744 -9.25 -74.04 -6.61
CA LYS A 744 -10.04 -73.89 -7.84
C LYS A 744 -11.43 -74.50 -7.66
N LEU A 745 -12.39 -74.08 -8.48
CA LEU A 745 -13.68 -74.76 -8.57
C LEU A 745 -13.51 -76.17 -9.16
N PRO A 746 -14.14 -77.19 -8.56
CA PRO A 746 -14.09 -78.54 -9.08
C PRO A 746 -14.89 -78.67 -10.37
N SER A 747 -14.42 -79.49 -11.30
CA SER A 747 -15.11 -79.83 -12.54
C SER A 747 -16.31 -80.75 -12.29
N ALA A 748 -17.16 -80.92 -13.30
CA ALA A 748 -18.31 -81.84 -13.26
C ALA A 748 -17.91 -83.25 -12.80
N ASP A 749 -16.84 -83.76 -13.42
CA ASP A 749 -16.34 -85.11 -13.19
C ASP A 749 -15.67 -85.24 -11.83
N GLU A 750 -14.96 -84.19 -11.38
CA GLU A 750 -14.39 -84.13 -10.03
C GLU A 750 -15.52 -84.19 -8.99
N ILE A 751 -16.58 -83.39 -9.14
CA ILE A 751 -17.76 -83.42 -8.24
C ILE A 751 -18.39 -84.81 -8.25
N LYS A 752 -18.67 -85.37 -9.44
CA LYS A 752 -19.27 -86.69 -9.59
C LYS A 752 -18.47 -87.77 -8.87
N ASN A 753 -17.16 -87.79 -9.05
CA ASN A 753 -16.27 -88.79 -8.45
C ASN A 753 -16.26 -88.67 -6.92
N ILE A 754 -16.16 -87.44 -6.40
CA ILE A 754 -16.20 -87.18 -4.95
C ILE A 754 -17.54 -87.66 -4.37
N VAL A 755 -18.64 -87.22 -4.96
CA VAL A 755 -19.99 -87.52 -4.46
C VAL A 755 -20.29 -89.02 -4.51
N ASN A 756 -19.92 -89.73 -5.58
CA ASN A 756 -20.12 -91.18 -5.68
C ASN A 756 -19.26 -91.99 -4.70
N GLN A 757 -18.13 -91.44 -4.24
CA GLN A 757 -17.33 -92.05 -3.17
C GLN A 757 -17.93 -91.74 -1.79
N GLU A 758 -18.27 -90.48 -1.54
CA GLU A 758 -18.81 -90.03 -0.25
C GLU A 758 -20.18 -90.63 0.06
N VAL A 759 -21.06 -90.77 -0.93
CA VAL A 759 -22.41 -91.34 -0.71
C VAL A 759 -22.36 -92.76 -0.17
N LYS A 760 -21.40 -93.58 -0.63
CA LYS A 760 -21.23 -94.96 -0.15
C LYS A 760 -20.91 -94.98 1.34
N ASN A 761 -19.93 -94.17 1.73
CA ASN A 761 -19.48 -94.07 3.11
C ASN A 761 -20.55 -93.47 4.01
N ASN A 762 -21.17 -92.36 3.60
CA ASN A 762 -22.17 -91.67 4.41
C ASN A 762 -23.44 -92.50 4.58
N TYR A 763 -23.89 -93.17 3.52
CA TYR A 763 -25.05 -94.06 3.59
C TYR A 763 -24.78 -95.24 4.52
N GLU A 764 -23.63 -95.91 4.39
CA GLU A 764 -23.27 -97.06 5.24
C GLU A 764 -23.08 -96.65 6.70
N GLN A 765 -22.46 -95.49 6.98
CA GLN A 765 -22.32 -94.96 8.33
C GLN A 765 -23.66 -94.63 9.00
N GLN A 766 -24.61 -94.07 8.25
CA GLN A 766 -25.88 -93.63 8.81
C GLN A 766 -26.94 -94.74 8.90
N THR A 767 -26.88 -95.73 8.02
CA THR A 767 -27.91 -96.77 7.89
C THR A 767 -27.42 -98.18 8.25
N GLY A 768 -26.11 -98.40 8.32
CA GLY A 768 -25.49 -99.72 8.46
C GLY A 768 -25.59 -100.60 7.21
N GLN A 769 -26.09 -100.07 6.08
CA GLN A 769 -26.31 -100.83 4.85
C GLN A 769 -25.38 -100.39 3.73
N LYS A 770 -25.05 -101.32 2.81
CA LYS A 770 -24.31 -100.97 1.59
C LYS A 770 -25.17 -100.11 0.66
N PHE A 771 -24.58 -99.05 0.13
CA PHE A 771 -25.21 -98.22 -0.88
C PHE A 771 -25.26 -98.96 -2.23
N ASN A 772 -26.47 -99.27 -2.72
CA ASN A 772 -26.73 -99.89 -4.02
C ASN A 772 -27.79 -99.10 -4.79
N ASP A 773 -27.48 -97.85 -5.09
CA ASP A 773 -28.33 -96.95 -5.87
C ASP A 773 -27.45 -96.08 -6.78
N THR A 774 -28.06 -95.34 -7.70
CA THR A 774 -27.41 -94.27 -8.46
C THR A 774 -28.00 -92.93 -8.10
N LEU A 775 -27.21 -91.87 -8.21
CA LEU A 775 -27.64 -90.53 -7.86
C LEU A 775 -28.31 -89.85 -9.07
N LEU A 776 -29.50 -89.30 -8.85
CA LEU A 776 -30.15 -88.41 -9.78
C LEU A 776 -29.23 -87.23 -10.08
N HIS A 777 -29.16 -86.86 -11.35
CA HIS A 777 -28.37 -85.74 -11.84
C HIS A 777 -26.84 -85.88 -11.63
N ALA A 778 -26.33 -87.07 -11.29
CA ALA A 778 -24.89 -87.33 -11.14
C ALA A 778 -24.19 -87.75 -12.45
N ASP A 779 -24.92 -88.25 -13.46
CA ASP A 779 -24.36 -88.62 -14.77
C ASP A 779 -24.56 -87.52 -15.82
N SER A 780 -23.48 -87.17 -16.55
CA SER A 780 -23.42 -86.09 -17.53
C SER A 780 -23.74 -86.58 -18.94
N ASN A 781 -24.93 -86.31 -19.48
CA ASN A 781 -25.25 -86.65 -20.87
C ASN A 781 -26.12 -85.59 -21.57
N SER A 782 -25.72 -84.32 -21.58
CA SER A 782 -26.35 -83.34 -22.48
C SER A 782 -25.33 -82.46 -23.21
N LYS A 783 -25.61 -82.23 -24.50
CA LYS A 783 -24.91 -81.28 -25.40
C LYS A 783 -25.08 -79.81 -25.00
N GLU A 784 -25.69 -79.52 -23.86
CA GLU A 784 -25.93 -78.19 -23.31
C GLU A 784 -24.91 -77.78 -22.23
N GLY A 785 -23.87 -78.61 -22.00
CA GLY A 785 -22.96 -78.45 -20.87
C GLY A 785 -23.59 -78.94 -19.56
N LEU A 786 -22.73 -79.21 -18.56
CA LEU A 786 -23.08 -79.52 -17.16
C LEU A 786 -24.56 -79.31 -16.79
N TYR A 787 -25.31 -80.41 -16.61
CA TYR A 787 -26.63 -80.44 -15.97
C TYR A 787 -27.75 -79.66 -16.69
N GLY A 788 -28.93 -80.25 -16.85
CA GLY A 788 -30.15 -79.52 -17.29
C GLY A 788 -30.56 -78.33 -16.39
N SER A 789 -29.79 -78.05 -15.34
CA SER A 789 -29.39 -76.75 -14.80
C SER A 789 -28.61 -77.05 -13.52
N ARG A 790 -27.52 -76.34 -13.19
CA ARG A 790 -26.97 -76.32 -11.79
C ARG A 790 -28.07 -76.04 -10.75
N THR A 791 -29.09 -75.32 -11.17
CA THR A 791 -30.35 -75.05 -10.48
C THR A 791 -31.09 -76.32 -9.99
N ASN A 792 -30.89 -77.49 -10.61
CA ASN A 792 -31.50 -78.75 -10.16
C ASN A 792 -30.81 -79.33 -8.91
N LEU A 793 -29.58 -78.92 -8.62
CA LEU A 793 -28.80 -79.36 -7.46
C LEU A 793 -28.94 -78.40 -6.26
N ASN A 794 -29.45 -77.18 -6.46
CA ASN A 794 -29.72 -76.21 -5.40
C ASN A 794 -31.18 -76.25 -4.91
N ARG A 795 -31.68 -77.46 -4.65
CA ARG A 795 -33.05 -77.68 -4.20
C ARG A 795 -33.10 -77.98 -2.71
N TYR A 796 -34.00 -77.31 -2.00
CA TYR A 796 -34.38 -77.69 -0.64
C TYR A 796 -35.49 -78.72 -0.76
N TYR A 797 -35.15 -79.97 -0.47
CA TYR A 797 -36.08 -81.08 -0.44
C TYR A 797 -36.79 -81.09 0.92
N LEU A 798 -38.13 -81.08 0.89
CA LEU A 798 -38.92 -81.13 2.11
C LEU A 798 -38.77 -82.53 2.76
N PRO A 799 -38.44 -82.62 4.05
CA PRO A 799 -38.31 -83.93 4.72
C PRO A 799 -39.64 -84.69 4.69
N ILE A 800 -39.57 -85.95 4.27
CA ILE A 800 -40.73 -86.87 4.15
C ILE A 800 -40.94 -87.70 5.43
N SER A 801 -40.06 -87.56 6.43
CA SER A 801 -40.09 -88.29 7.70
C SER A 801 -41.26 -87.88 8.60
N SER A 802 -41.80 -88.80 9.42
CA SER A 802 -42.90 -88.49 10.34
C SER A 802 -42.46 -87.65 11.55
N ASP A 803 -41.17 -87.71 11.89
CA ASP A 803 -40.51 -86.87 12.91
C ASP A 803 -40.26 -85.42 12.44
N SER A 804 -40.67 -85.08 11.22
CA SER A 804 -40.63 -83.71 10.69
C SER A 804 -41.65 -82.81 11.39
N ASP A 805 -41.21 -81.58 11.69
CA ASP A 805 -42.06 -80.49 12.20
C ASP A 805 -43.04 -79.98 11.10
N LEU A 806 -42.86 -80.41 9.84
CA LEU A 806 -43.65 -80.01 8.69
C LEU A 806 -44.91 -80.88 8.52
N LYS A 807 -46.07 -80.24 8.42
CA LYS A 807 -47.40 -80.85 8.30
C LYS A 807 -48.15 -80.28 7.10
N ALA A 808 -48.96 -81.12 6.45
CA ALA A 808 -49.75 -80.73 5.30
C ALA A 808 -50.73 -79.57 5.64
N LYS A 809 -50.98 -78.70 4.65
CA LYS A 809 -51.87 -77.53 4.71
C LYS A 809 -51.48 -76.46 5.75
N GLN A 810 -50.27 -76.55 6.31
CA GLN A 810 -49.72 -75.54 7.22
C GLN A 810 -48.75 -74.60 6.47
N PRO A 811 -48.78 -73.28 6.75
CA PRO A 811 -47.82 -72.34 6.20
C PRO A 811 -46.51 -72.37 7.00
N TYR A 812 -45.40 -72.36 6.28
CA TYR A 812 -44.04 -72.31 6.80
C TYR A 812 -43.25 -71.19 6.11
N GLU A 813 -42.17 -70.74 6.73
CA GLU A 813 -41.31 -69.70 6.19
C GLU A 813 -39.83 -70.04 6.41
N ASN A 814 -39.09 -70.21 5.32
CA ASN A 814 -37.64 -70.23 5.37
C ASN A 814 -37.10 -68.79 5.35
N LYS A 815 -36.01 -68.53 6.07
CA LYS A 815 -35.38 -67.19 6.08
C LYS A 815 -34.12 -67.20 5.23
N ILE A 816 -33.94 -66.17 4.41
CA ILE A 816 -32.76 -65.96 3.61
C ILE A 816 -32.02 -64.74 4.16
N LEU A 817 -30.72 -64.89 4.39
CA LEU A 817 -29.83 -63.83 4.85
C LEU A 817 -28.69 -63.66 3.86
N LEU A 818 -28.60 -62.48 3.26
CA LEU A 818 -27.51 -62.06 2.39
C LEU A 818 -26.69 -60.99 3.13
N ALA A 819 -25.43 -61.27 3.44
CA ALA A 819 -24.60 -60.35 4.24
C ALA A 819 -23.52 -59.63 3.41
N ASN A 820 -22.94 -58.57 3.97
CA ASN A 820 -21.95 -57.68 3.33
C ASN A 820 -22.39 -57.20 1.93
N MET A 821 -23.64 -56.78 1.81
CA MET A 821 -24.24 -56.37 0.55
C MET A 821 -23.89 -54.92 0.23
N GLY A 822 -23.37 -54.68 -0.98
CA GLY A 822 -23.15 -53.33 -1.50
C GLY A 822 -22.03 -52.56 -0.81
N LEU A 823 -22.02 -51.24 -1.01
CA LEU A 823 -21.08 -50.33 -0.38
C LEU A 823 -21.37 -50.15 1.11
N ASN A 824 -22.64 -50.26 1.55
CA ASN A 824 -22.95 -50.22 2.98
C ASN A 824 -22.56 -51.51 3.72
N ASP A 825 -22.15 -52.58 3.05
CA ASP A 825 -21.95 -53.89 3.70
C ASP A 825 -23.19 -54.32 4.50
N ALA A 826 -24.38 -54.02 3.97
CA ALA A 826 -25.65 -54.27 4.63
C ALA A 826 -25.95 -55.77 4.74
N THR A 827 -26.76 -56.14 5.72
CA THR A 827 -27.31 -57.50 5.83
C THR A 827 -28.79 -57.46 5.46
N LEU A 828 -29.17 -58.16 4.40
CA LEU A 828 -30.53 -58.22 3.88
C LEU A 828 -31.16 -59.55 4.30
N ILE A 829 -32.30 -59.49 4.97
CA ILE A 829 -33.04 -60.65 5.48
C ILE A 829 -34.44 -60.63 4.87
N PHE A 830 -34.87 -61.74 4.29
CA PHE A 830 -36.21 -61.88 3.71
C PHE A 830 -36.72 -63.31 3.77
N GLY A 831 -38.04 -63.46 3.68
CA GLY A 831 -38.74 -64.74 3.75
C GLY A 831 -38.93 -65.43 2.40
N GLN A 832 -38.97 -66.75 2.45
CA GLN A 832 -39.54 -67.61 1.41
C GLN A 832 -40.59 -68.51 2.07
N LYS A 833 -41.85 -68.17 1.87
CA LYS A 833 -43.00 -68.89 2.41
C LYS A 833 -43.32 -70.11 1.56
N PHE A 834 -43.75 -71.18 2.21
CA PHE A 834 -44.23 -72.37 1.52
C PHE A 834 -45.31 -73.10 2.31
N ASN A 835 -46.13 -73.87 1.60
CA ASN A 835 -47.02 -74.89 2.15
C ASN A 835 -47.08 -76.08 1.20
N PHE A 836 -47.63 -77.20 1.66
CA PHE A 836 -47.92 -78.32 0.79
C PHE A 836 -49.27 -78.95 1.11
N GLU A 837 -50.01 -79.38 0.09
CA GLU A 837 -51.38 -79.87 0.25
C GLU A 837 -51.47 -81.25 0.91
N ARG A 838 -50.54 -82.16 0.59
CA ARG A 838 -50.59 -83.58 0.96
C ARG A 838 -49.22 -84.14 1.30
N TYR A 839 -49.10 -85.12 2.19
CA TYR A 839 -47.82 -85.82 2.38
C TYR A 839 -47.44 -86.57 1.09
N LEU A 840 -46.14 -86.70 0.79
CA LEU A 840 -45.70 -87.39 -0.43
C LEU A 840 -45.99 -88.87 -0.35
N VAL A 841 -45.66 -89.45 0.80
CA VAL A 841 -45.78 -90.87 1.09
C VAL A 841 -46.41 -91.02 2.47
N GLY A 842 -47.35 -91.94 2.63
CA GLY A 842 -48.01 -92.17 3.91
C GLY A 842 -49.17 -93.18 3.82
N SER A 843 -50.07 -93.13 4.79
CA SER A 843 -51.30 -93.94 4.77
C SER A 843 -52.46 -93.14 4.17
N VAL A 844 -53.58 -93.82 3.85
CA VAL A 844 -54.81 -93.15 3.38
C VAL A 844 -55.32 -92.13 4.40
N VAL A 845 -55.15 -92.40 5.71
CA VAL A 845 -55.63 -91.50 6.77
C VAL A 845 -54.83 -90.21 6.87
N ASP A 846 -53.62 -90.17 6.30
CA ASP A 846 -52.75 -88.98 6.29
C ASP A 846 -53.01 -88.07 5.07
N ASP A 847 -53.96 -88.40 4.18
CA ASP A 847 -54.17 -87.68 2.90
C ASP A 847 -52.86 -87.65 2.07
N ALA A 848 -52.18 -88.81 1.97
CA ALA A 848 -50.92 -88.94 1.24
C ALA A 848 -51.12 -89.05 -0.28
N TYR A 849 -50.15 -88.53 -1.05
CA TYR A 849 -50.14 -88.60 -2.52
C TYR A 849 -49.83 -90.01 -3.02
N VAL A 850 -48.88 -90.70 -2.37
CA VAL A 850 -48.55 -92.11 -2.57
C VAL A 850 -48.88 -92.87 -1.29
N VAL A 851 -49.76 -93.86 -1.37
CA VAL A 851 -50.19 -94.67 -0.23
C VAL A 851 -49.39 -95.98 -0.20
N GLU A 852 -48.70 -96.27 0.92
CA GLU A 852 -47.82 -97.46 1.03
C GLU A 852 -48.52 -98.77 1.42
N GLN A 853 -49.78 -98.73 1.85
CA GLN A 853 -50.48 -99.93 2.33
C GLN A 853 -51.53 -100.45 1.35
N HIS A 854 -51.57 -101.78 1.24
CA HIS A 854 -52.78 -102.52 0.89
C HIS A 854 -53.79 -102.36 2.03
N ASP A 855 -54.99 -101.89 1.71
CA ASP A 855 -56.17 -102.02 2.57
C ASP A 855 -56.38 -103.49 3.02
N PRO A 856 -57.08 -103.75 4.14
CA PRO A 856 -57.27 -105.09 4.69
C PRO A 856 -57.73 -106.11 3.64
N THR A 857 -57.14 -107.30 3.69
CA THR A 857 -57.46 -108.45 2.84
C THR A 857 -58.94 -108.80 2.92
N VAL A 858 -59.68 -108.52 1.84
CA VAL A 858 -60.94 -109.20 1.54
C VAL A 858 -60.59 -110.61 1.06
N GLU A 859 -61.33 -111.63 1.46
CA GLU A 859 -61.10 -113.01 1.01
C GLU A 859 -61.38 -113.12 -0.50
N ILE A 860 -60.33 -113.25 -1.32
CA ILE A 860 -60.45 -113.39 -2.78
C ILE A 860 -60.31 -114.87 -3.12
N ALA A 861 -61.40 -115.49 -3.59
CA ALA A 861 -61.43 -116.93 -3.91
C ALA A 861 -60.53 -117.33 -5.12
N SER A 862 -60.14 -116.38 -5.98
CA SER A 862 -59.25 -116.61 -7.12
C SER A 862 -58.61 -115.30 -7.59
N TYR A 863 -57.27 -115.22 -7.55
CA TYR A 863 -56.50 -114.07 -8.02
C TYR A 863 -55.74 -114.41 -9.31
N PRO A 864 -55.84 -113.61 -10.39
CA PRO A 864 -55.23 -113.92 -11.68
C PRO A 864 -53.69 -113.91 -11.68
N HIS A 865 -53.06 -113.29 -10.67
CA HIS A 865 -51.60 -113.31 -10.49
C HIS A 865 -51.16 -114.15 -9.29
N GLN A 866 -51.85 -115.28 -9.04
CA GLN A 866 -51.44 -116.21 -7.99
C GLN A 866 -50.10 -116.88 -8.31
N VAL A 867 -49.15 -116.79 -7.38
CA VAL A 867 -47.87 -117.52 -7.46
C VAL A 867 -47.98 -118.77 -6.60
N ASN A 868 -47.91 -119.95 -7.24
CA ASN A 868 -47.97 -121.22 -6.53
C ASN A 868 -46.63 -121.52 -5.86
N VAL A 869 -46.59 -121.45 -4.53
CA VAL A 869 -45.39 -121.73 -3.73
C VAL A 869 -45.38 -123.20 -3.33
N LYS A 870 -44.38 -123.96 -3.78
CA LYS A 870 -44.18 -125.34 -3.35
C LYS A 870 -43.66 -125.38 -1.90
N ASN A 871 -43.99 -126.43 -1.14
CA ASN A 871 -43.54 -126.59 0.25
C ASN A 871 -42.01 -126.42 0.43
N ASN A 872 -41.19 -126.84 -0.53
CA ASN A 872 -39.73 -126.68 -0.49
C ASN A 872 -39.23 -125.27 -0.82
N GLN A 873 -40.05 -124.43 -1.45
CA GLN A 873 -39.79 -123.01 -1.68
C GLN A 873 -40.18 -122.21 -0.44
N GLN A 874 -41.21 -122.63 0.29
CA GLN A 874 -41.71 -121.93 1.48
C GLN A 874 -40.65 -121.80 2.59
N SER A 875 -39.86 -122.85 2.85
CA SER A 875 -38.75 -122.78 3.82
C SER A 875 -37.64 -121.82 3.39
N LYS A 876 -37.34 -121.72 2.08
CA LYS A 876 -36.36 -120.78 1.53
C LYS A 876 -36.86 -119.33 1.55
N ILE A 877 -38.14 -119.12 1.23
CA ILE A 877 -38.80 -117.82 1.37
C ILE A 877 -38.76 -117.39 2.83
N ASN A 878 -39.13 -118.27 3.75
CA ASN A 878 -39.13 -117.98 5.19
C ASN A 878 -37.72 -117.66 5.71
N ALA A 879 -36.66 -118.29 5.19
CA ALA A 879 -35.28 -117.94 5.55
C ALA A 879 -34.92 -116.53 5.04
N ILE A 880 -35.23 -116.24 3.78
CA ILE A 880 -35.00 -114.93 3.14
C ILE A 880 -35.75 -113.81 3.88
N THR A 881 -37.01 -114.05 4.29
CA THR A 881 -37.82 -113.06 5.00
C THR A 881 -37.47 -112.95 6.48
N LYS A 882 -36.90 -113.99 7.10
CA LYS A 882 -36.46 -113.97 8.51
C LYS A 882 -35.16 -113.20 8.70
N ASP A 883 -34.25 -113.25 7.72
CA ASP A 883 -33.02 -112.43 7.70
C ASP A 883 -33.27 -110.99 7.21
N HIS A 884 -34.50 -110.69 6.78
CA HIS A 884 -34.88 -109.35 6.37
C HIS A 884 -35.02 -108.41 7.57
N SER A 885 -34.31 -107.29 7.52
CA SER A 885 -34.34 -106.31 8.61
C SER A 885 -35.69 -105.63 8.70
N ALA A 886 -36.34 -105.71 9.86
CA ALA A 886 -37.51 -104.92 10.20
C ALA A 886 -37.21 -103.41 10.35
N ALA A 887 -35.93 -103.00 10.24
CA ALA A 887 -35.52 -101.61 10.31
C ALA A 887 -36.09 -100.83 9.11
N LYS A 888 -36.97 -99.88 9.43
CA LYS A 888 -37.51 -98.94 8.47
C LYS A 888 -36.42 -97.95 8.06
N LEU A 889 -36.21 -97.77 6.76
CA LEU A 889 -35.35 -96.69 6.26
C LEU A 889 -36.24 -95.45 6.15
N PHE A 890 -35.92 -94.37 6.88
CA PHE A 890 -36.75 -93.16 6.93
C PHE A 890 -38.20 -93.40 7.37
N GLU A 891 -38.43 -94.39 8.24
CA GLU A 891 -39.78 -94.77 8.73
C GLU A 891 -40.73 -95.37 7.68
N PHE A 892 -40.25 -95.55 6.46
CA PHE A 892 -40.92 -96.29 5.39
C PHE A 892 -40.48 -97.76 5.40
N ARG A 893 -41.40 -98.67 5.06
CA ARG A 893 -41.01 -100.04 4.75
C ARG A 893 -40.21 -99.97 3.45
N LYS A 894 -39.00 -100.54 3.44
CA LYS A 894 -38.18 -100.68 2.24
C LYS A 894 -39.09 -101.19 1.12
N THR A 895 -39.39 -100.38 0.11
CA THR A 895 -39.97 -100.91 -1.13
C THR A 895 -38.88 -101.73 -1.75
N ASP A 896 -38.98 -103.03 -1.50
CA ASP A 896 -37.92 -104.02 -1.58
C ASP A 896 -37.58 -104.43 -3.02
N THR A 897 -37.64 -103.47 -3.93
CA THR A 897 -37.59 -103.65 -5.37
C THR A 897 -36.26 -104.23 -5.86
N LEU A 898 -35.18 -104.13 -5.09
CA LEU A 898 -33.89 -104.73 -5.44
C LEU A 898 -33.45 -105.90 -4.55
N SER A 899 -33.34 -105.77 -3.22
CA SER A 899 -32.69 -106.85 -2.44
C SER A 899 -33.60 -108.04 -2.15
N LEU A 900 -34.79 -107.82 -1.59
CA LEU A 900 -35.70 -108.92 -1.27
C LEU A 900 -36.37 -109.46 -2.53
N TYR A 901 -36.79 -108.59 -3.45
CA TYR A 901 -37.38 -109.00 -4.72
C TYR A 901 -36.44 -109.87 -5.56
N ASP A 902 -35.16 -109.50 -5.72
CA ASP A 902 -34.19 -110.34 -6.45
C ASP A 902 -33.88 -111.65 -5.71
N GLN A 903 -33.89 -111.65 -4.37
CA GLN A 903 -33.73 -112.87 -3.57
C GLN A 903 -34.95 -113.80 -3.71
N LEU A 904 -36.16 -113.24 -3.69
CA LEU A 904 -37.41 -113.98 -3.87
C LEU A 904 -37.57 -114.48 -5.30
N LYS A 905 -37.22 -113.70 -6.34
CA LYS A 905 -37.20 -114.12 -7.76
C LYS A 905 -36.35 -115.37 -8.01
N LYS A 906 -35.28 -115.56 -7.24
CA LYS A 906 -34.41 -116.75 -7.34
C LYS A 906 -35.07 -118.01 -6.76
N VAL A 907 -36.12 -117.85 -5.96
CA VAL A 907 -36.81 -118.95 -5.25
C VAL A 907 -38.18 -119.23 -5.85
N ILE A 908 -38.92 -118.20 -6.25
CA ILE A 908 -40.26 -118.27 -6.83
C ILE A 908 -40.36 -117.45 -8.11
N ASN A 909 -41.07 -117.99 -9.11
CA ASN A 909 -41.38 -117.25 -10.32
C ASN A 909 -42.52 -116.27 -10.02
N LEU A 910 -42.20 -114.98 -9.93
CA LEU A 910 -43.14 -113.93 -9.52
C LEU A 910 -44.10 -113.49 -10.64
N GLY A 911 -43.99 -114.05 -11.86
CA GLY A 911 -45.01 -113.90 -12.90
C GLY A 911 -45.26 -112.47 -13.40
N ILE A 912 -44.21 -111.65 -13.47
CA ILE A 912 -44.25 -110.27 -13.99
C ILE A 912 -43.48 -110.20 -15.31
#